data_AF-A0A125T2J5-F1
#
_entry.id   AF-A0A125T2J5-F1
#
_cell.length_a   1.000
_cell.length_b   1.000
_cell.length_c   1.000
_cell.angle_alpha   90.00
_cell.angle_beta   90.00
_cell.angle_gamma   90.00
#
_symmetry.space_group_name_H-M   'P 1'
#
loop_
_entity.id
_entity.type
_entity.pdbx_description
1 polymer ?
#
loop_
_entity_poly.entity_id
_entity_poly.type
_entity_poly.pdbx_seq_one_letter_code
_entity_poly.pdbx_strand_id
1 'polypeptide(L)'
;MKKTLVLVCLAITVLSVKAQEKAPADTGTFFLHKFQQHIGQETYRTTRSGNVVTYNIDFKFVDRGSPVPLNAELAVTPKLEPVRLWIKGRVARSATINDSISIVNGEAIVKVDDSVHKHQLAPLTFPVAGYAPGTVQQVLLQYWKTHHEPAIINTLPNGSVKIKKEGEDTITFNNKKLVLDRFSIAGLIWGNELLWADKNGQLMCLITNDAEADKLEMVRAPYEDLLATFISKAATYSMALFEKAMPKAKTDSKVIAVVGGTLVDVVNSTTITNSVVLIENGVIKKVGKAGGVKIPSNAKIIDAKGKTVIPGLWDMHAHFEQAEWGPAYLAVGATTVRDCGNEFDYINSIKKAIDGGKGIGPEILKAGIIDGKGQYALGIIQADTKEEAVKAVDRYYDNGFVQIKIYSSVKPAIVKAICDEAHRLGLTVTGHIPIGMTLQQGVDSGMDMVNHVQYVYSIMKRNKDRSINFDDSTSKAAIQFIKDHHVVIDPTIGVFEMSFRNVKDDITIMEPGFYTLPLPLQALFKDTGQDSTGAAKFKPLYDSMVKITKLLFDAGVTIVAGTDQGFPGYSVDRELELYVQAGLTPMQALQTATITPARVMKLDKVSGSIEAGKHADLAIIDGNPLNNIREIRKVALVIKAGKIYDPGQLHRLVGFSK
;
A
#
# COMPACT_ATOMS: atom_id res chain seq x y z
N MET A 1 63.35 -61.80 -49.89
CA MET A 1 64.27 -61.49 -48.77
C MET A 1 63.54 -60.60 -47.78
N LYS A 2 63.23 -61.13 -46.59
CA LYS A 2 62.61 -60.39 -45.48
C LYS A 2 63.64 -59.42 -44.88
N LYS A 3 63.28 -58.15 -44.69
CA LYS A 3 64.02 -57.22 -43.83
C LYS A 3 63.10 -56.76 -42.69
N THR A 4 63.50 -57.17 -41.50
CA THR A 4 62.98 -56.80 -40.18
C THR A 4 63.20 -55.31 -39.93
N LEU A 5 62.17 -54.59 -39.48
CA LEU A 5 62.34 -53.25 -38.90
C LEU A 5 61.89 -53.29 -37.44
N VAL A 6 62.84 -52.95 -36.56
CA VAL A 6 62.73 -52.91 -35.12
C VAL A 6 61.92 -51.67 -34.71
N LEU A 7 60.87 -51.88 -33.92
CA LEU A 7 60.05 -50.82 -33.33
C LEU A 7 60.70 -50.39 -31.99
N VAL A 8 61.17 -49.14 -31.91
CA VAL A 8 61.64 -48.52 -30.67
C VAL A 8 60.47 -47.78 -30.03
N CYS A 9 59.99 -48.27 -28.88
CA CYS A 9 59.00 -47.59 -28.05
C CYS A 9 59.66 -46.40 -27.33
N LEU A 10 59.27 -45.17 -27.66
CA LEU A 10 59.54 -43.99 -26.85
C LEU A 10 58.34 -43.73 -25.94
N ALA A 11 58.51 -43.96 -24.64
CA ALA A 11 57.50 -43.64 -23.63
C ALA A 11 57.48 -42.12 -23.39
N ILE A 12 56.42 -41.45 -23.84
CA ILE A 12 56.12 -40.06 -23.47
C ILE A 12 55.20 -40.10 -22.25
N THR A 13 55.73 -39.73 -21.10
CA THR A 13 54.97 -39.44 -19.88
C THR A 13 54.17 -38.15 -20.10
N VAL A 14 52.89 -38.29 -20.43
CA VAL A 14 51.94 -37.17 -20.42
C VAL A 14 51.55 -36.92 -18.96
N LEU A 15 52.10 -35.84 -18.37
CA LEU A 15 51.57 -35.25 -17.15
C LEU A 15 50.16 -34.75 -17.44
N SER A 16 49.15 -35.55 -17.09
CA SER A 16 47.76 -35.14 -17.08
C SER A 16 47.55 -34.12 -15.97
N VAL A 17 47.69 -32.83 -16.31
CA VAL A 17 47.11 -31.73 -15.54
C VAL A 17 45.60 -31.92 -15.60
N LYS A 18 45.00 -32.40 -14.51
CA LYS A 18 43.55 -32.34 -14.34
C LYS A 18 43.17 -30.86 -14.35
N ALA A 19 42.68 -30.38 -15.49
CA ALA A 19 41.88 -29.17 -15.52
C ALA A 19 40.71 -29.43 -14.57
N GLN A 20 40.68 -28.69 -13.47
CA GLN A 20 39.60 -28.70 -12.52
C GLN A 20 38.36 -28.22 -13.28
N GLU A 21 37.50 -29.14 -13.69
CA GLU A 21 36.19 -28.81 -14.26
C GLU A 21 35.50 -27.87 -13.27
N LYS A 22 35.32 -26.60 -13.66
CA LYS A 22 34.46 -25.68 -12.93
C LYS A 22 33.09 -26.35 -12.88
N ALA A 23 32.61 -26.66 -11.69
CA ALA A 23 31.20 -26.97 -11.48
C ALA A 23 30.37 -25.92 -12.25
N PRO A 24 29.33 -26.33 -13.01
CA PRO A 24 28.53 -25.35 -13.74
C PRO A 24 28.04 -24.29 -12.76
N ALA A 25 28.12 -23.03 -13.18
CA ALA A 25 27.54 -21.93 -12.43
C ALA A 25 26.08 -22.27 -12.13
N ASP A 26 25.70 -22.32 -10.86
CA ASP A 26 24.29 -22.34 -10.49
C ASP A 26 23.66 -21.02 -10.95
N THR A 27 22.53 -21.12 -11.64
CA THR A 27 21.80 -19.99 -12.22
C THR A 27 20.33 -20.08 -11.87
N GLY A 28 19.70 -18.95 -11.61
CA GLY A 28 18.26 -18.89 -11.38
C GLY A 28 17.64 -17.65 -12.01
N THR A 29 16.33 -17.72 -12.22
CA THR A 29 15.51 -16.61 -12.72
C THR A 29 14.29 -16.44 -11.82
N PHE A 30 14.03 -15.21 -11.40
CA PHE A 30 12.75 -14.76 -10.86
C PHE A 30 12.07 -13.91 -11.91
N PHE A 31 10.79 -14.17 -12.15
CA PHE A 31 9.93 -13.20 -12.81
C PHE A 31 9.44 -12.20 -11.77
N LEU A 32 9.40 -10.94 -12.19
CA LEU A 32 9.03 -9.79 -11.37
C LEU A 32 7.64 -9.34 -11.79
N HIS A 33 6.79 -9.07 -10.80
CA HIS A 33 5.42 -8.67 -11.02
C HIS A 33 5.06 -7.41 -10.26
N LYS A 34 4.17 -6.61 -10.85
CA LYS A 34 3.45 -5.53 -10.19
C LYS A 34 1.98 -5.71 -10.51
N PHE A 35 1.12 -5.69 -9.51
CA PHE A 35 -0.31 -5.92 -9.71
C PHE A 35 -0.59 -7.27 -10.40
N GLN A 36 0.18 -8.30 -10.05
CA GLN A 36 0.22 -9.63 -10.68
C GLN A 36 0.69 -9.66 -12.15
N GLN A 37 0.96 -8.50 -12.75
CA GLN A 37 1.40 -8.38 -14.14
C GLN A 37 2.91 -8.61 -14.20
N HIS A 38 3.34 -9.50 -15.07
CA HIS A 38 4.77 -9.72 -15.34
C HIS A 38 5.35 -8.45 -15.98
N ILE A 39 6.36 -7.86 -15.32
CA ILE A 39 7.00 -6.60 -15.73
C ILE A 39 8.48 -6.75 -16.06
N GLY A 40 9.09 -7.90 -15.72
CA GLY A 40 10.48 -8.19 -16.03
C GLY A 40 11.01 -9.38 -15.25
N GLN A 41 12.32 -9.42 -15.08
CA GLN A 41 12.98 -10.54 -14.42
C GLN A 41 14.23 -10.14 -13.65
N GLU A 42 14.58 -10.96 -12.67
CA GLU A 42 15.89 -11.03 -12.07
C GLU A 42 16.56 -12.34 -12.49
N THR A 43 17.81 -12.28 -12.91
CA THR A 43 18.64 -13.46 -13.14
C THR A 43 19.90 -13.40 -12.30
N TYR A 44 20.37 -14.55 -11.83
CA TYR A 44 21.69 -14.63 -11.20
C TYR A 44 22.53 -15.75 -11.78
N ARG A 45 23.85 -15.56 -11.71
CA ARG A 45 24.85 -16.58 -12.02
C ARG A 45 25.90 -16.62 -10.93
N THR A 46 26.18 -17.81 -10.42
CA THR A 46 27.26 -18.01 -9.45
C THR A 46 28.61 -18.23 -10.13
N THR A 47 29.66 -17.63 -9.58
CA THR A 47 31.05 -17.94 -9.94
C THR A 47 31.82 -18.30 -8.67
N ARG A 48 32.85 -19.13 -8.80
CA ARG A 48 33.69 -19.53 -7.68
C ARG A 48 35.14 -19.11 -7.92
N SER A 49 35.72 -18.43 -6.94
CA SER A 49 37.14 -18.06 -6.93
C SER A 49 37.71 -18.39 -5.55
N GLY A 50 38.56 -19.41 -5.48
CA GLY A 50 39.02 -19.97 -4.20
C GLY A 50 37.85 -20.38 -3.29
N ASN A 51 37.82 -19.85 -2.08
CA ASN A 51 36.75 -20.08 -1.10
C ASN A 51 35.60 -19.06 -1.19
N VAL A 52 35.53 -18.23 -2.23
CA VAL A 52 34.44 -17.25 -2.40
C VAL A 52 33.50 -17.71 -3.49
N VAL A 53 32.20 -17.67 -3.19
CA VAL A 53 31.10 -17.83 -4.15
C VAL A 53 30.49 -16.46 -4.39
N THR A 54 30.43 -16.04 -5.66
CA THR A 54 29.93 -14.74 -6.07
C THR A 54 28.66 -14.90 -6.89
N TYR A 55 27.57 -14.30 -6.44
CA TYR A 55 26.30 -14.18 -7.16
C TYR A 55 26.33 -12.89 -7.98
N ASN A 56 26.36 -13.01 -9.30
CA ASN A 56 26.24 -11.89 -10.23
C ASN A 56 24.77 -11.77 -10.62
N ILE A 57 24.14 -10.64 -10.33
CA ILE A 57 22.69 -10.44 -10.40
C ILE A 57 22.38 -9.34 -11.41
N ASP A 58 21.48 -9.66 -12.36
CA ASP A 58 20.88 -8.73 -13.30
C ASP A 58 19.37 -8.65 -13.02
N PHE A 59 18.92 -7.53 -12.49
CA PHE A 59 17.53 -7.26 -12.13
C PHE A 59 17.00 -6.18 -13.05
N LYS A 60 15.93 -6.46 -13.80
CA LYS A 60 15.37 -5.49 -14.73
C LYS A 60 13.88 -5.70 -14.93
N PHE A 61 13.13 -4.61 -14.77
CA PHE A 61 11.74 -4.55 -15.19
C PHE A 61 11.40 -3.22 -15.87
N VAL A 62 10.20 -3.15 -16.43
CA VAL A 62 9.59 -1.92 -16.93
C VAL A 62 8.29 -1.69 -16.18
N ASP A 63 8.17 -0.55 -15.50
CA ASP A 63 6.96 -0.17 -14.78
C ASP A 63 6.32 1.05 -15.45
N ARG A 64 5.13 0.84 -16.03
CA ARG A 64 4.35 1.84 -16.76
C ARG A 64 5.24 2.63 -17.75
N GLY A 65 5.97 1.89 -18.58
CA GLY A 65 6.91 2.42 -19.58
C GLY A 65 8.25 2.95 -19.05
N SER A 66 8.47 2.96 -17.74
CA SER A 66 9.73 3.41 -17.12
C SER A 66 10.66 2.22 -16.87
N PRO A 67 11.86 2.16 -17.47
CA PRO A 67 12.79 1.07 -17.23
C PRO A 67 13.44 1.19 -15.83
N VAL A 68 13.51 0.07 -15.11
CA VAL A 68 14.15 -0.05 -13.78
C VAL A 68 15.27 -1.11 -13.86
N PRO A 69 16.45 -0.75 -14.38
CA PRO A 69 17.61 -1.64 -14.42
C PRO A 69 18.42 -1.54 -13.11
N LEU A 70 18.85 -2.68 -12.59
CA LEU A 70 19.66 -2.81 -11.38
C LEU A 70 20.65 -3.96 -11.56
N ASN A 71 21.92 -3.70 -11.28
CA ASN A 71 22.94 -4.74 -11.21
C ASN A 71 23.45 -4.87 -9.78
N ALA A 72 23.68 -6.10 -9.35
CA ALA A 72 24.25 -6.37 -8.05
C ALA A 72 25.23 -7.54 -8.09
N GLU A 73 26.15 -7.55 -7.14
CA GLU A 73 27.07 -8.65 -6.89
C GLU A 73 27.14 -8.93 -5.39
N LEU A 74 26.79 -10.15 -4.98
CA LEU A 74 26.94 -10.61 -3.60
C LEU A 74 28.01 -11.70 -3.55
N ALA A 75 29.07 -11.49 -2.79
CA ALA A 75 30.12 -12.46 -2.56
C ALA A 75 30.05 -12.99 -1.12
N VAL A 76 30.08 -14.32 -0.97
CA VAL A 76 30.02 -15.03 0.31
C VAL A 76 31.04 -16.16 0.38
N THR A 77 31.41 -16.59 1.58
CA THR A 77 32.18 -17.82 1.80
C THR A 77 31.29 -19.06 1.61
N PRO A 78 31.81 -20.31 1.63
CA PRO A 78 30.97 -21.51 1.49
C PRO A 78 30.09 -21.74 2.73
N LYS A 79 30.37 -21.06 3.84
CA LYS A 79 29.52 -21.00 5.04
C LYS A 79 28.54 -19.82 5.01
N LEU A 80 28.43 -19.14 3.87
CA LEU A 80 27.56 -17.98 3.64
C LEU A 80 27.96 -16.70 4.41
N GLU A 81 29.14 -16.67 5.03
CA GLU A 81 29.66 -15.42 5.61
C GLU A 81 29.86 -14.37 4.51
N PRO A 82 29.29 -13.16 4.65
CA PRO A 82 29.37 -12.12 3.63
C PRO A 82 30.79 -11.56 3.50
N VAL A 83 31.22 -11.41 2.25
CA VAL A 83 32.51 -10.82 1.87
C VAL A 83 32.31 -9.47 1.23
N ARG A 84 31.35 -9.36 0.31
CA ARG A 84 31.06 -8.12 -0.43
C ARG A 84 29.60 -8.07 -0.89
N LEU A 85 29.01 -6.88 -0.88
CA LEU A 85 27.84 -6.53 -1.68
C LEU A 85 28.18 -5.32 -2.53
N TRP A 86 27.89 -5.35 -3.82
CA TRP A 86 27.87 -4.18 -4.69
C TRP A 86 26.50 -4.09 -5.34
N ILE A 87 25.92 -2.91 -5.43
CA ILE A 87 24.60 -2.70 -6.03
C ILE A 87 24.53 -1.32 -6.68
N LYS A 88 24.06 -1.26 -7.93
CA LYS A 88 23.94 -0.01 -8.68
C LYS A 88 22.81 -0.04 -9.68
N GLY A 89 22.00 1.00 -9.70
CA GLY A 89 20.94 1.18 -10.70
C GLY A 89 19.71 1.86 -10.12
N ARG A 90 18.53 1.44 -10.58
CA ARG A 90 17.23 1.92 -10.12
C ARG A 90 16.54 0.87 -9.26
N VAL A 91 15.94 1.30 -8.16
CA VAL A 91 15.14 0.47 -7.23
C VAL A 91 13.66 0.86 -7.23
N ALA A 92 13.26 1.80 -8.08
CA ALA A 92 11.88 2.08 -8.46
C ALA A 92 11.88 3.02 -9.68
N ARG A 93 10.70 3.54 -10.07
CA ARG A 93 10.57 4.50 -11.17
C ARG A 93 11.28 5.82 -10.89
N SER A 94 11.50 6.19 -9.63
CA SER A 94 12.01 7.49 -9.18
C SER A 94 13.15 7.38 -8.18
N ALA A 95 13.52 6.15 -7.77
CA ALA A 95 14.58 5.88 -6.79
C ALA A 95 15.79 5.17 -7.42
N THR A 96 16.99 5.56 -7.00
CA THR A 96 18.28 5.00 -7.44
C THR A 96 19.11 4.55 -6.26
N ILE A 97 20.08 3.67 -6.53
CA ILE A 97 21.05 3.19 -5.53
C ILE A 97 22.44 3.06 -6.16
N ASN A 98 23.49 3.31 -5.39
CA ASN A 98 24.88 3.13 -5.79
C ASN A 98 25.75 2.81 -4.57
N ASP A 99 25.58 1.61 -4.04
CA ASP A 99 26.16 1.21 -2.75
C ASP A 99 27.20 0.10 -2.92
N SER A 100 28.18 0.08 -2.03
CA SER A 100 29.12 -1.03 -1.94
C SER A 100 29.57 -1.29 -0.52
N ILE A 101 29.53 -2.54 -0.09
CA ILE A 101 29.95 -3.00 1.23
C ILE A 101 31.05 -4.03 1.02
N SER A 102 32.21 -3.85 1.64
CA SER A 102 33.29 -4.83 1.65
C SER A 102 33.69 -5.16 3.08
N ILE A 103 33.74 -6.45 3.41
CA ILE A 103 34.06 -6.95 4.76
C ILE A 103 35.45 -7.59 4.72
N VAL A 104 36.38 -7.01 5.47
CA VAL A 104 37.78 -7.45 5.52
C VAL A 104 38.26 -7.39 6.97
N ASN A 105 38.82 -8.49 7.48
CA ASN A 105 39.43 -8.57 8.82
C ASN A 105 38.53 -8.07 9.96
N GLY A 106 37.21 -8.33 9.90
CA GLY A 106 36.25 -7.90 10.92
C GLY A 106 35.83 -6.42 10.84
N GLU A 107 36.26 -5.69 9.81
CA GLU A 107 35.82 -4.33 9.51
C GLU A 107 34.96 -4.33 8.23
N ALA A 108 33.86 -3.59 8.22
CA ALA A 108 33.05 -3.30 7.04
C ALA A 108 33.35 -1.90 6.51
N ILE A 109 33.74 -1.82 5.24
CA ILE A 109 33.84 -0.56 4.48
C ILE A 109 32.54 -0.42 3.70
N VAL A 110 31.74 0.59 4.07
CA VAL A 110 30.40 0.83 3.56
C VAL A 110 30.43 2.11 2.75
N LYS A 111 30.06 2.04 1.48
CA LYS A 111 29.84 3.19 0.61
C LYS A 111 28.34 3.28 0.32
N VAL A 112 27.75 4.43 0.65
CA VAL A 112 26.36 4.79 0.31
C VAL A 112 26.44 6.02 -0.57
N ASP A 113 26.04 5.88 -1.83
CA ASP A 113 26.29 6.86 -2.89
C ASP A 113 27.75 7.35 -2.90
N ASP A 114 27.99 8.62 -2.59
CA ASP A 114 29.34 9.22 -2.57
C ASP A 114 30.01 9.22 -1.19
N SER A 115 29.29 8.76 -0.15
CA SER A 115 29.77 8.75 1.23
C SER A 115 30.39 7.40 1.58
N VAL A 116 31.55 7.42 2.26
CA VAL A 116 32.26 6.20 2.70
C VAL A 116 32.38 6.21 4.22
N HIS A 117 32.03 5.08 4.82
CA HIS A 117 32.03 4.84 6.25
C HIS A 117 32.75 3.53 6.57
N LYS A 118 33.34 3.46 7.76
CA LYS A 118 33.95 2.24 8.29
C LYS A 118 33.24 1.84 9.57
N HIS A 119 32.92 0.56 9.69
CA HIS A 119 32.21 0.00 10.83
C HIS A 119 32.93 -1.24 11.33
N GLN A 120 33.06 -1.37 12.64
CA GLN A 120 33.42 -2.65 13.24
C GLN A 120 32.26 -3.63 13.04
N LEU A 121 32.55 -4.83 12.55
CA LEU A 121 31.52 -5.80 12.21
C LEU A 121 30.95 -6.41 13.50
N ALA A 122 29.65 -6.18 13.74
CA ALA A 122 28.94 -6.88 14.79
C ALA A 122 28.78 -8.37 14.43
N PRO A 123 28.64 -9.27 15.42
CA PRO A 123 28.25 -10.66 15.14
C PRO A 123 26.93 -10.71 14.37
N LEU A 124 26.75 -11.75 13.54
CA LEU A 124 25.53 -11.99 12.77
C LEU A 124 25.12 -10.76 11.93
N THR A 125 26.02 -10.33 11.06
CA THR A 125 25.80 -9.18 10.18
C THR A 125 25.72 -9.63 8.73
N PHE A 126 24.73 -9.13 7.99
CA PHE A 126 24.54 -9.45 6.57
C PHE A 126 24.24 -8.19 5.74
N PRO A 127 24.91 -7.99 4.58
CA PRO A 127 24.63 -6.86 3.70
C PRO A 127 23.38 -7.11 2.86
N VAL A 128 22.41 -6.19 2.90
CA VAL A 128 21.15 -6.27 2.15
C VAL A 128 20.60 -4.86 1.95
N ALA A 129 20.05 -4.57 0.77
CA ALA A 129 19.63 -3.23 0.38
C ALA A 129 18.11 -3.16 0.16
N GLY A 130 17.34 -3.06 1.25
CA GLY A 130 15.87 -2.99 1.17
C GLY A 130 15.27 -4.25 0.55
N TYR A 131 14.31 -4.07 -0.36
CA TYR A 131 13.48 -5.14 -0.92
C TYR A 131 14.17 -5.94 -2.05
N ALA A 132 15.19 -5.41 -2.72
CA ALA A 132 15.82 -6.05 -3.89
C ALA A 132 17.35 -6.05 -3.79
N PRO A 133 18.03 -7.03 -4.42
CA PRO A 133 17.50 -8.13 -5.24
C PRO A 133 16.97 -9.33 -4.42
N GLY A 134 16.02 -10.08 -5.00
CA GLY A 134 15.45 -11.30 -4.39
C GLY A 134 16.50 -12.39 -4.14
N THR A 135 17.52 -12.49 -4.98
CA THR A 135 18.67 -13.40 -4.77
C THR A 135 19.44 -13.06 -3.49
N VAL A 136 19.61 -11.77 -3.15
CA VAL A 136 20.27 -11.38 -1.90
C VAL A 136 19.44 -11.82 -0.70
N GLN A 137 18.11 -11.65 -0.76
CA GLN A 137 17.21 -12.13 0.28
C GLN A 137 17.20 -13.66 0.40
N GLN A 138 17.31 -14.40 -0.71
CA GLN A 138 17.46 -15.85 -0.67
C GLN A 138 18.73 -16.25 0.08
N VAL A 139 19.86 -15.63 -0.22
CA VAL A 139 21.13 -15.94 0.46
C VAL A 139 21.09 -15.51 1.93
N LEU A 140 20.41 -14.41 2.25
CA LEU A 140 20.13 -14.00 3.63
C LEU A 140 19.32 -15.08 4.40
N LEU A 141 18.28 -15.65 3.79
CA LEU A 141 17.52 -16.74 4.40
C LEU A 141 18.39 -17.98 4.64
N GLN A 142 19.25 -18.33 3.67
CA GLN A 142 20.18 -19.45 3.81
C GLN A 142 21.23 -19.20 4.88
N TYR A 143 21.73 -17.96 5.00
CA TYR A 143 22.60 -17.50 6.08
C TYR A 143 21.90 -17.68 7.43
N TRP A 144 20.68 -17.18 7.59
CA TRP A 144 19.87 -17.34 8.80
C TRP A 144 19.73 -18.81 9.22
N LYS A 145 19.42 -19.72 8.27
CA LYS A 145 19.34 -21.17 8.55
C LYS A 145 20.68 -21.78 8.96
N THR A 146 21.76 -21.40 8.26
CA THR A 146 23.12 -21.90 8.54
C THR A 146 23.62 -21.46 9.92
N HIS A 147 23.15 -20.30 10.38
CA HIS A 147 23.48 -19.72 11.69
C HIS A 147 22.48 -20.08 12.80
N HIS A 148 21.76 -21.19 12.65
CA HIS A 148 20.83 -21.72 13.65
C HIS A 148 19.68 -20.76 13.99
N GLU A 149 19.13 -20.11 12.97
CA GLU A 149 17.87 -19.36 13.06
C GLU A 149 17.91 -18.23 14.10
N PRO A 150 18.91 -17.32 14.04
CA PRO A 150 19.05 -16.27 15.04
C PRO A 150 17.83 -15.35 15.07
N ALA A 151 17.49 -14.84 16.26
CA ALA A 151 16.33 -13.97 16.43
C ALA A 151 16.44 -12.64 15.66
N ILE A 152 17.67 -12.14 15.50
CA ILE A 152 18.00 -10.87 14.83
C ILE A 152 19.28 -11.07 14.02
N ILE A 153 19.32 -10.49 12.82
CA ILE A 153 20.53 -10.31 12.02
C ILE A 153 20.72 -8.80 11.82
N ASN A 154 21.92 -8.29 12.10
CA ASN A 154 22.27 -6.90 11.83
C ASN A 154 22.41 -6.70 10.31
N THR A 155 21.93 -5.58 9.79
CA THR A 155 22.06 -5.28 8.36
C THR A 155 23.06 -4.17 8.10
N LEU A 156 23.78 -4.28 6.97
CA LEU A 156 24.58 -3.20 6.42
C LEU A 156 23.87 -2.63 5.18
N PRO A 157 23.87 -1.30 4.97
CA PRO A 157 24.62 -0.28 5.71
C PRO A 157 24.13 -0.02 7.15
N ASN A 158 22.87 -0.33 7.46
CA ASN A 158 22.24 -0.04 8.74
C ASN A 158 20.96 -0.87 8.93
N GLY A 159 20.52 -0.97 10.18
CA GLY A 159 19.28 -1.66 10.56
C GLY A 159 19.48 -3.08 11.07
N SER A 160 18.38 -3.83 11.12
CA SER A 160 18.38 -5.23 11.48
C SER A 160 17.13 -5.90 10.92
N VAL A 161 17.22 -7.19 10.62
CA VAL A 161 16.09 -8.00 10.20
C VAL A 161 15.72 -9.04 11.24
N LYS A 162 14.43 -9.36 11.28
CA LYS A 162 13.88 -10.51 12.01
C LYS A 162 13.25 -11.45 11.01
N ILE A 163 13.75 -12.68 10.97
CA ILE A 163 13.22 -13.74 10.11
C ILE A 163 12.53 -14.76 11.01
N LYS A 164 11.30 -15.14 10.65
CA LYS A 164 10.54 -16.15 11.40
C LYS A 164 9.92 -17.15 10.44
N LYS A 165 10.06 -18.44 10.77
CA LYS A 165 9.32 -19.51 10.11
C LYS A 165 7.87 -19.48 10.62
N GLU A 166 6.95 -19.10 9.74
CA GLU A 166 5.53 -18.94 10.07
C GLU A 166 4.71 -20.21 9.83
N GLY A 167 5.23 -21.16 9.06
CA GLY A 167 4.56 -22.44 8.83
C GLY A 167 5.11 -23.23 7.64
N GLU A 168 4.33 -24.19 7.19
CA GLU A 168 4.58 -24.99 5.99
C GLU A 168 3.30 -25.02 5.15
N ASP A 169 3.43 -24.87 3.85
CA ASP A 169 2.36 -24.95 2.87
C ASP A 169 2.60 -26.14 1.94
N THR A 170 1.57 -26.98 1.73
CA THR A 170 1.57 -27.98 0.66
C THR A 170 0.71 -27.48 -0.50
N ILE A 171 1.34 -27.24 -1.65
CA ILE A 171 0.70 -26.73 -2.86
C ILE A 171 0.73 -27.83 -3.93
N THR A 172 -0.37 -28.00 -4.68
CA THR A 172 -0.37 -28.92 -5.83
C THR A 172 0.12 -28.16 -7.05
N PHE A 173 1.17 -28.67 -7.69
CA PHE A 173 1.75 -28.07 -8.91
C PHE A 173 2.14 -29.19 -9.89
N ASN A 174 1.65 -29.12 -11.12
CA ASN A 174 1.86 -30.17 -12.15
C ASN A 174 1.56 -31.59 -11.64
N ASN A 175 0.42 -31.75 -10.94
CA ASN A 175 -0.02 -33.00 -10.29
C ASN A 175 0.94 -33.57 -9.22
N LYS A 176 1.89 -32.77 -8.73
CA LYS A 176 2.81 -33.12 -7.64
C LYS A 176 2.58 -32.24 -6.42
N LYS A 177 2.85 -32.78 -5.23
CA LYS A 177 2.87 -31.99 -3.99
C LYS A 177 4.19 -31.25 -3.88
N LEU A 178 4.11 -29.94 -3.80
CA LEU A 178 5.21 -29.03 -3.52
C LEU A 178 5.08 -28.58 -2.05
N VAL A 179 6.03 -28.96 -1.21
CA VAL A 179 6.04 -28.64 0.23
C VAL A 179 7.02 -27.49 0.46
N LEU A 180 6.51 -26.35 0.92
CA LEU A 180 7.28 -25.12 1.06
C LEU A 180 7.22 -24.63 2.50
N ASP A 181 8.37 -24.25 3.04
CA ASP A 181 8.43 -23.51 4.29
C ASP A 181 8.02 -22.05 4.01
N ARG A 182 7.11 -21.52 4.84
CA ARG A 182 6.67 -20.12 4.80
C ARG A 182 7.38 -19.32 5.88
N PHE A 183 7.90 -18.15 5.51
CA PHE A 183 8.58 -17.25 6.43
C PHE A 183 8.05 -15.82 6.32
N SER A 184 8.25 -15.04 7.36
CA SER A 184 8.12 -13.58 7.36
C SER A 184 9.47 -12.92 7.61
N ILE A 185 9.75 -11.81 6.91
CA ILE A 185 10.89 -10.94 7.17
C ILE A 185 10.38 -9.55 7.56
N ALA A 186 10.82 -9.05 8.70
CA ALA A 186 10.58 -7.67 9.14
C ALA A 186 11.90 -6.89 9.16
N GLY A 187 11.85 -5.62 8.76
CA GLY A 187 12.97 -4.67 8.86
C GLY A 187 13.59 -4.22 7.53
N LEU A 188 13.23 -4.85 6.40
CA LEU A 188 13.70 -4.44 5.07
C LEU A 188 12.79 -3.40 4.41
N ILE A 189 11.48 -3.56 4.58
CA ILE A 189 10.44 -2.61 4.18
C ILE A 189 9.60 -2.23 5.39
N TRP A 190 8.63 -1.34 5.22
CA TRP A 190 7.57 -1.20 6.21
C TRP A 190 6.67 -2.44 6.20
N GLY A 191 6.43 -3.01 7.38
CA GLY A 191 5.63 -4.22 7.54
C GLY A 191 6.45 -5.50 7.38
N ASN A 192 5.76 -6.58 7.06
CA ASN A 192 6.36 -7.90 6.85
C ASN A 192 6.34 -8.29 5.38
N GLU A 193 7.49 -8.73 4.88
CA GLU A 193 7.57 -9.51 3.64
C GLU A 193 7.18 -10.95 3.95
N LEU A 194 6.49 -11.59 3.01
CA LEU A 194 6.13 -13.01 3.08
C LEU A 194 6.86 -13.76 1.97
N LEU A 195 7.47 -14.89 2.33
CA LEU A 195 8.24 -15.69 1.40
C LEU A 195 8.04 -17.18 1.58
N TRP A 196 8.19 -17.90 0.47
CA TRP A 196 8.13 -19.36 0.41
C TRP A 196 9.46 -19.89 -0.09
N ALA A 197 10.08 -20.77 0.69
CA ALA A 197 11.35 -21.40 0.35
C ALA A 197 11.28 -22.92 0.54
N ASP A 198 12.17 -23.65 -0.13
CA ASP A 198 12.27 -25.08 0.05
C ASP A 198 13.00 -25.41 1.36
N LYS A 199 13.21 -26.70 1.64
CA LYS A 199 13.93 -27.13 2.85
C LYS A 199 15.38 -26.65 2.90
N ASN A 200 15.99 -26.29 1.78
CA ASN A 200 17.33 -25.73 1.70
C ASN A 200 17.37 -24.20 1.74
N GLY A 201 16.20 -23.53 1.76
CA GLY A 201 16.11 -22.07 1.69
C GLY A 201 16.24 -21.52 0.28
N GLN A 202 16.05 -22.34 -0.76
CA GLN A 202 15.88 -21.85 -2.12
C GLN A 202 14.51 -21.18 -2.24
N LEU A 203 14.49 -19.91 -2.61
CA LEU A 203 13.28 -19.09 -2.66
C LEU A 203 12.42 -19.48 -3.88
N MET A 204 11.12 -19.70 -3.68
CA MET A 204 10.15 -19.87 -4.77
C MET A 204 9.35 -18.59 -5.01
N CYS A 205 8.96 -17.88 -3.96
CA CYS A 205 8.15 -16.67 -4.06
C CYS A 205 8.50 -15.71 -2.93
N LEU A 206 8.57 -14.42 -3.25
CA LEU A 206 8.68 -13.29 -2.32
C LEU A 206 7.57 -12.30 -2.67
N ILE A 207 6.78 -11.91 -1.68
CA ILE A 207 5.76 -10.88 -1.77
C ILE A 207 6.24 -9.70 -0.91
N THR A 208 6.47 -8.56 -1.55
CA THR A 208 7.09 -7.38 -0.95
C THR A 208 6.55 -6.08 -1.59
N ASN A 209 7.19 -4.95 -1.28
CA ASN A 209 6.95 -3.65 -1.87
C ASN A 209 8.28 -3.06 -2.33
N ASP A 210 8.25 -2.23 -3.36
CA ASP A 210 9.44 -1.54 -3.84
C ASP A 210 9.77 -0.28 -3.02
N ALA A 211 10.79 0.45 -3.46
CA ALA A 211 11.25 1.67 -2.79
C ALA A 211 10.27 2.85 -2.88
N GLU A 212 9.19 2.74 -3.67
CA GLU A 212 8.07 3.70 -3.72
C GLU A 212 6.85 3.21 -2.92
N ALA A 213 6.99 2.11 -2.17
CA ALA A 213 5.92 1.40 -1.47
C ALA A 213 4.82 0.79 -2.37
N ASP A 214 5.02 0.77 -3.68
CA ASP A 214 4.17 -0.01 -4.59
C ASP A 214 4.42 -1.50 -4.37
N LYS A 215 3.40 -2.34 -4.53
CA LYS A 215 3.57 -3.80 -4.55
C LYS A 215 4.67 -4.27 -5.50
N LEU A 216 5.34 -5.35 -5.13
CA LEU A 216 6.25 -6.08 -5.99
C LEU A 216 6.29 -7.56 -5.58
N GLU A 217 6.13 -8.45 -6.55
CA GLU A 217 6.26 -9.88 -6.35
C GLU A 217 7.43 -10.43 -7.15
N MET A 218 8.11 -11.43 -6.59
CA MET A 218 9.18 -12.16 -7.27
C MET A 218 8.91 -13.65 -7.18
N VAL A 219 8.69 -14.31 -8.32
CA VAL A 219 8.43 -15.75 -8.37
C VAL A 219 9.46 -16.43 -9.23
N ARG A 220 10.04 -17.52 -8.74
CA ARG A 220 11.02 -18.29 -9.50
C ARG A 220 10.33 -18.85 -10.76
N ALA A 221 10.93 -18.63 -11.92
CA ALA A 221 10.30 -18.78 -13.24
C ALA A 221 9.46 -20.06 -13.45
N PRO A 222 9.89 -21.27 -13.04
CA PRO A 222 9.10 -22.50 -13.22
C PRO A 222 7.80 -22.53 -12.40
N TYR A 223 7.58 -21.60 -11.47
CA TYR A 223 6.45 -21.58 -10.54
C TYR A 223 5.55 -20.34 -10.73
N GLU A 224 5.72 -19.57 -11.82
CA GLU A 224 4.96 -18.34 -12.07
C GLU A 224 3.44 -18.53 -11.99
N ASP A 225 2.92 -19.65 -12.51
CA ASP A 225 1.49 -19.99 -12.47
C ASP A 225 0.91 -20.08 -11.05
N LEU A 226 1.77 -20.20 -10.02
CA LEU A 226 1.34 -20.22 -8.61
C LEU A 226 1.25 -18.82 -7.99
N LEU A 227 1.61 -17.74 -8.70
CA LEU A 227 1.66 -16.37 -8.16
C LEU A 227 0.35 -15.96 -7.47
N ALA A 228 -0.80 -16.14 -8.13
CA ALA A 228 -2.11 -15.82 -7.54
C ALA A 228 -2.37 -16.57 -6.22
N THR A 229 -1.91 -17.83 -6.13
CA THR A 229 -2.01 -18.63 -4.90
C THR A 229 -1.12 -18.07 -3.80
N PHE A 230 0.12 -17.66 -4.12
CA PHE A 230 1.03 -17.03 -3.16
C PHE A 230 0.49 -15.69 -2.66
N ILE A 231 -0.04 -14.85 -3.54
CA ILE A 231 -0.63 -13.54 -3.18
C ILE A 231 -1.81 -13.72 -2.23
N SER A 232 -2.75 -14.61 -2.57
CA SER A 232 -3.93 -14.89 -1.72
C SER A 232 -3.53 -15.43 -0.35
N LYS A 233 -2.52 -16.31 -0.31
CA LYS A 233 -1.94 -16.84 0.93
C LYS A 233 -1.24 -15.74 1.73
N ALA A 234 -0.41 -14.90 1.11
CA ALA A 234 0.28 -13.78 1.76
C ALA A 234 -0.74 -12.86 2.45
N ALA A 235 -1.74 -12.39 1.71
CA ALA A 235 -2.82 -11.55 2.23
C ALA A 235 -3.51 -12.18 3.46
N THR A 236 -3.90 -13.46 3.34
CA THR A 236 -4.59 -14.18 4.42
C THR A 236 -3.70 -14.36 5.65
N TYR A 237 -2.45 -14.76 5.46
CA TYR A 237 -1.52 -15.04 6.55
C TYR A 237 -1.08 -13.77 7.25
N SER A 238 -0.79 -12.69 6.52
CA SER A 238 -0.44 -11.39 7.10
C SER A 238 -1.58 -10.82 7.94
N MET A 239 -2.84 -10.93 7.48
CA MET A 239 -4.00 -10.53 8.28
C MET A 239 -4.15 -11.36 9.57
N ALA A 240 -3.91 -12.67 9.49
CA ALA A 240 -3.97 -13.56 10.66
C ALA A 240 -2.86 -13.26 11.70
N LEU A 241 -1.71 -12.74 11.28
CA LEU A 241 -0.65 -12.30 12.20
C LEU A 241 -1.15 -11.16 13.11
N PHE A 242 -1.90 -10.20 12.57
CA PHE A 242 -2.47 -9.10 13.38
C PHE A 242 -3.57 -9.58 14.32
N GLU A 243 -4.45 -10.48 13.88
CA GLU A 243 -5.47 -11.05 14.76
C GLU A 243 -4.84 -11.80 15.94
N LYS A 244 -3.81 -12.61 15.67
CA LYS A 244 -3.09 -13.36 16.70
C LYS A 244 -2.34 -12.45 17.68
N ALA A 245 -1.84 -11.32 17.21
CA ALA A 245 -1.09 -10.36 18.01
C ALA A 245 -1.99 -9.44 18.86
N MET A 246 -3.27 -9.29 18.51
CA MET A 246 -4.21 -8.49 19.29
C MET A 246 -4.53 -9.16 20.64
N PRO A 247 -4.48 -8.41 21.76
CA PRO A 247 -4.94 -8.92 23.03
C PRO A 247 -6.41 -9.34 22.95
N LYS A 248 -6.73 -10.56 23.39
CA LYS A 248 -8.12 -11.00 23.51
C LYS A 248 -8.83 -10.15 24.56
N ALA A 249 -9.95 -9.53 24.19
CA ALA A 249 -10.73 -8.73 25.12
C ALA A 249 -11.20 -9.60 26.30
N LYS A 250 -11.01 -9.10 27.53
CA LYS A 250 -11.41 -9.80 28.76
C LYS A 250 -12.92 -9.81 29.01
N THR A 251 -13.71 -9.03 28.26
CA THR A 251 -15.15 -8.88 28.49
C THR A 251 -15.96 -9.03 27.21
N ASP A 252 -16.82 -10.05 27.19
CA ASP A 252 -17.78 -10.38 26.13
C ASP A 252 -19.09 -9.59 26.24
N SER A 253 -19.13 -8.45 26.95
CA SER A 253 -20.38 -7.71 27.06
C SER A 253 -20.77 -7.18 25.69
N LYS A 254 -21.80 -7.81 25.12
CA LYS A 254 -22.38 -7.45 23.83
C LYS A 254 -23.11 -6.11 23.89
N VAL A 255 -23.24 -5.51 25.08
CA VAL A 255 -23.84 -4.20 25.31
C VAL A 255 -22.74 -3.22 25.73
N ILE A 256 -22.58 -2.14 24.98
CA ILE A 256 -21.62 -1.06 25.26
C ILE A 256 -22.39 0.25 25.39
N ALA A 257 -22.00 1.11 26.32
CA ALA A 257 -22.52 2.47 26.41
C ALA A 257 -21.36 3.47 26.40
N VAL A 258 -21.32 4.33 25.39
CA VAL A 258 -20.39 5.49 25.35
C VAL A 258 -21.11 6.66 26.01
N VAL A 259 -20.55 7.22 27.08
CA VAL A 259 -21.25 8.15 27.99
C VAL A 259 -20.46 9.43 28.21
N GLY A 260 -21.13 10.58 28.20
CA GLY A 260 -20.62 11.84 28.71
C GLY A 260 -19.93 12.75 27.70
N GLY A 261 -19.67 12.27 26.48
CA GLY A 261 -19.02 13.04 25.41
C GLY A 261 -19.95 13.94 24.62
N THR A 262 -19.37 14.80 23.78
CA THR A 262 -20.11 15.58 22.78
C THR A 262 -20.21 14.77 21.50
N LEU A 263 -21.42 14.30 21.17
CA LEU A 263 -21.66 13.57 19.93
C LEU A 263 -21.86 14.56 18.78
N VAL A 264 -21.20 14.30 17.65
CA VAL A 264 -21.35 15.06 16.41
C VAL A 264 -22.40 14.40 15.53
N ASP A 265 -23.51 15.10 15.31
CA ASP A 265 -24.54 14.68 14.36
C ASP A 265 -24.22 15.30 12.99
N VAL A 266 -23.54 14.51 12.17
CA VAL A 266 -23.14 14.87 10.80
C VAL A 266 -24.32 14.94 9.83
N VAL A 267 -25.49 14.38 10.17
CA VAL A 267 -26.68 14.42 9.30
C VAL A 267 -27.34 15.78 9.41
N ASN A 268 -27.53 16.26 10.64
CA ASN A 268 -28.23 17.51 10.93
C ASN A 268 -27.29 18.70 11.16
N SER A 269 -25.97 18.49 11.08
CA SER A 269 -24.95 19.51 11.37
C SER A 269 -25.08 20.10 12.78
N THR A 270 -25.39 19.26 13.77
CA THR A 270 -25.56 19.67 15.18
C THR A 270 -24.72 18.82 16.13
N THR A 271 -24.81 19.10 17.44
CA THR A 271 -24.14 18.29 18.47
C THR A 271 -25.07 17.94 19.62
N ILE A 272 -24.80 16.82 20.27
CA ILE A 272 -25.46 16.40 21.52
C ILE A 272 -24.39 16.37 22.62
N THR A 273 -24.40 17.36 23.50
CA THR A 273 -23.53 17.40 24.68
C THR A 273 -23.99 16.41 25.76
N ASN A 274 -23.04 15.87 26.53
CA ASN A 274 -23.29 14.86 27.57
C ASN A 274 -24.14 13.69 27.03
N SER A 275 -23.73 13.18 25.87
CA SER A 275 -24.42 12.15 25.12
C SER A 275 -24.29 10.75 25.74
N VAL A 276 -25.21 9.88 25.34
CA VAL A 276 -25.15 8.42 25.56
C VAL A 276 -25.41 7.75 24.21
N VAL A 277 -24.48 6.89 23.79
CA VAL A 277 -24.65 5.98 22.66
C VAL A 277 -24.70 4.55 23.19
N LEU A 278 -25.89 3.94 23.14
CA LEU A 278 -26.08 2.55 23.54
C LEU A 278 -25.92 1.65 22.31
N ILE A 279 -25.00 0.71 22.40
CA ILE A 279 -24.65 -0.27 21.36
C ILE A 279 -24.98 -1.65 21.89
N GLU A 280 -25.59 -2.48 21.05
CA GLU A 280 -25.84 -3.88 21.35
C GLU A 280 -25.60 -4.73 20.12
N ASN A 281 -24.80 -5.79 20.26
CA ASN A 281 -24.42 -6.71 19.17
C ASN A 281 -23.86 -5.98 17.94
N GLY A 282 -23.05 -4.93 18.16
CA GLY A 282 -22.45 -4.15 17.08
C GLY A 282 -23.37 -3.18 16.37
N VAL A 283 -24.60 -2.99 16.85
CA VAL A 283 -25.59 -2.06 16.31
C VAL A 283 -25.92 -0.98 17.32
N ILE A 284 -26.04 0.27 16.88
CA ILE A 284 -26.48 1.39 17.71
C ILE A 284 -27.97 1.20 18.00
N LYS A 285 -28.34 1.05 19.28
CA LYS A 285 -29.73 0.88 19.71
C LYS A 285 -30.42 2.20 20.04
N LYS A 286 -29.70 3.10 20.69
CA LYS A 286 -30.25 4.39 21.11
C LYS A 286 -29.16 5.43 21.25
N VAL A 287 -29.50 6.66 20.87
CA VAL A 287 -28.68 7.86 21.04
C VAL A 287 -29.51 8.91 21.76
N GLY A 288 -28.90 9.66 22.67
CA GLY A 288 -29.57 10.77 23.35
C GLY A 288 -28.70 11.42 24.40
N LYS A 289 -29.25 12.38 25.15
CA LYS A 289 -28.57 12.95 26.32
C LYS A 289 -28.61 11.99 27.51
N ALA A 290 -27.60 12.09 28.38
CA ALA A 290 -27.60 11.42 29.67
C ALA A 290 -28.88 11.78 30.46
N GLY A 291 -29.46 10.79 31.14
CA GLY A 291 -30.79 10.88 31.78
C GLY A 291 -31.96 10.52 30.86
N GLY A 292 -31.82 10.64 29.53
CA GLY A 292 -32.85 10.24 28.55
C GLY A 292 -32.67 8.84 27.94
N VAL A 293 -31.49 8.24 28.13
CA VAL A 293 -31.16 6.87 27.69
C VAL A 293 -30.90 6.01 28.92
N LYS A 294 -31.73 4.97 29.11
CA LYS A 294 -31.53 3.98 30.17
C LYS A 294 -30.38 3.05 29.78
N ILE A 295 -29.32 3.04 30.58
CA ILE A 295 -28.16 2.18 30.36
C ILE A 295 -28.39 0.86 31.12
N PRO A 296 -28.34 -0.31 30.44
CA PRO A 296 -28.43 -1.61 31.10
C PRO A 296 -27.28 -1.83 32.08
N SER A 297 -27.53 -2.51 33.20
CA SER A 297 -26.51 -2.76 34.25
C SER A 297 -25.35 -3.65 33.80
N ASN A 298 -25.57 -4.47 32.77
CA ASN A 298 -24.54 -5.32 32.16
C ASN A 298 -23.73 -4.61 31.05
N ALA A 299 -24.04 -3.34 30.75
CA ALA A 299 -23.34 -2.60 29.71
C ALA A 299 -21.90 -2.29 30.11
N LYS A 300 -20.95 -2.50 29.18
CA LYS A 300 -19.60 -1.97 29.32
C LYS A 300 -19.64 -0.46 29.10
N ILE A 301 -19.31 0.31 30.14
CA ILE A 301 -19.28 1.77 30.06
C ILE A 301 -17.94 2.23 29.49
N ILE A 302 -18.00 3.11 28.49
CA ILE A 302 -16.87 3.88 27.96
C ILE A 302 -17.10 5.34 28.32
N ASP A 303 -16.21 5.91 29.14
CA ASP A 303 -16.26 7.31 29.51
C ASP A 303 -15.70 8.19 28.39
N ALA A 304 -16.56 9.02 27.82
CA ALA A 304 -16.23 10.00 26.79
C ALA A 304 -16.32 11.45 27.33
N LYS A 305 -16.37 11.66 28.65
CA LYS A 305 -16.40 13.01 29.24
C LYS A 305 -15.20 13.84 28.76
N GLY A 306 -15.50 15.06 28.31
CA GLY A 306 -14.50 15.99 27.76
C GLY A 306 -14.00 15.63 26.36
N LYS A 307 -14.54 14.56 25.75
CA LYS A 307 -14.17 14.08 24.41
C LYS A 307 -15.31 14.29 23.42
N THR A 308 -14.97 14.18 22.14
CA THR A 308 -15.95 14.23 21.04
C THR A 308 -16.17 12.84 20.47
N VAL A 309 -17.42 12.48 20.20
CA VAL A 309 -17.79 11.20 19.58
C VAL A 309 -18.25 11.49 18.16
N ILE A 310 -17.54 10.95 17.17
CA ILE A 310 -17.83 11.11 15.74
C ILE A 310 -18.16 9.77 15.10
N PRO A 311 -18.92 9.75 13.97
CA PRO A 311 -18.99 8.55 13.15
C PRO A 311 -17.58 8.12 12.72
N GLY A 312 -17.36 6.82 12.56
CA GLY A 312 -16.11 6.32 12.00
C GLY A 312 -15.86 6.91 10.61
N LEU A 313 -14.61 7.25 10.34
CA LEU A 313 -14.22 7.92 9.10
C LEU A 313 -14.26 6.95 7.91
N TRP A 314 -14.52 7.53 6.74
CA TRP A 314 -14.49 6.92 5.44
C TRP A 314 -13.36 7.53 4.63
N ASP A 315 -12.42 6.71 4.19
CA ASP A 315 -11.45 7.09 3.15
C ASP A 315 -11.95 6.56 1.81
N MET A 316 -12.38 7.46 0.93
CA MET A 316 -12.90 7.08 -0.38
C MET A 316 -11.81 6.80 -1.40
N HIS A 317 -10.52 6.94 -1.10
CA HIS A 317 -9.48 6.58 -2.06
C HIS A 317 -8.31 5.95 -1.32
N ALA A 318 -8.51 4.73 -0.84
CA ALA A 318 -7.47 3.97 -0.20
C ALA A 318 -6.76 3.05 -1.20
N HIS A 319 -5.51 2.70 -0.90
CA HIS A 319 -4.79 1.62 -1.56
C HIS A 319 -4.20 0.67 -0.49
N PHE A 320 -4.71 -0.56 -0.41
CA PHE A 320 -4.14 -1.59 0.47
C PHE A 320 -2.86 -2.17 -0.15
N GLU A 321 -1.74 -1.47 -0.02
CA GLU A 321 -0.45 -1.94 -0.55
C GLU A 321 0.10 -3.12 0.28
N GLN A 322 -0.12 -3.12 1.59
CA GLN A 322 0.20 -4.21 2.52
C GLN A 322 -0.93 -4.46 3.53
N ALA A 323 -0.81 -5.52 4.33
CA ALA A 323 -1.82 -5.88 5.32
C ALA A 323 -1.83 -4.91 6.52
N GLU A 324 -0.69 -4.27 6.76
CA GLU A 324 -0.43 -3.26 7.79
C GLU A 324 -1.37 -2.04 7.66
N TRP A 325 -1.86 -1.74 6.45
CA TRP A 325 -2.85 -0.69 6.25
C TRP A 325 -4.15 -0.93 7.03
N GLY A 326 -4.53 -2.19 7.28
CA GLY A 326 -5.74 -2.54 8.03
C GLY A 326 -5.73 -1.94 9.45
N PRO A 327 -4.77 -2.32 10.32
CA PRO A 327 -4.63 -1.70 11.64
C PRO A 327 -4.34 -0.20 11.57
N ALA A 328 -3.54 0.28 10.59
CA ALA A 328 -3.20 1.70 10.46
C ALA A 328 -4.44 2.59 10.20
N TYR A 329 -5.35 2.18 9.31
CA TYR A 329 -6.61 2.90 9.08
C TYR A 329 -7.49 2.91 10.33
N LEU A 330 -7.64 1.77 11.01
CA LEU A 330 -8.41 1.74 12.25
C LEU A 330 -7.80 2.62 13.35
N ALA A 331 -6.46 2.76 13.41
CA ALA A 331 -5.79 3.54 14.45
C ALA A 331 -6.14 5.04 14.40
N VAL A 332 -6.47 5.55 13.21
CA VAL A 332 -6.89 6.94 12.99
C VAL A 332 -8.41 7.10 12.95
N GLY A 333 -9.17 6.05 13.29
CA GLY A 333 -10.63 6.11 13.30
C GLY A 333 -11.29 5.93 11.94
N ALA A 334 -10.55 5.57 10.89
CA ALA A 334 -11.13 5.15 9.62
C ALA A 334 -11.67 3.72 9.74
N THR A 335 -12.99 3.60 9.79
CA THR A 335 -13.69 2.32 9.94
C THR A 335 -14.22 1.78 8.63
N THR A 336 -14.24 2.60 7.57
CA THR A 336 -14.58 2.19 6.21
C THR A 336 -13.58 2.79 5.22
N VAL A 337 -13.22 2.03 4.20
CA VAL A 337 -12.34 2.48 3.12
C VAL A 337 -12.86 1.97 1.78
N ARG A 338 -12.75 2.79 0.74
CA ARG A 338 -12.86 2.32 -0.63
C ARG A 338 -11.47 2.06 -1.17
N ASP A 339 -11.11 0.79 -1.29
CA ASP A 339 -9.90 0.39 -2.00
C ASP A 339 -10.09 0.66 -3.50
N CYS A 340 -9.31 1.61 -4.02
CA CYS A 340 -9.54 2.24 -5.31
C CYS A 340 -8.65 1.63 -6.39
N GLY A 341 -8.75 0.32 -6.59
CA GLY A 341 -7.97 -0.41 -7.58
C GLY A 341 -6.73 -1.06 -6.96
N ASN A 342 -6.74 -2.39 -6.93
CA ASN A 342 -5.73 -3.22 -6.29
C ASN A 342 -5.64 -4.56 -7.02
N GLU A 343 -4.65 -5.37 -6.65
CA GLU A 343 -4.53 -6.76 -7.08
C GLU A 343 -5.76 -7.56 -6.75
N PHE A 344 -6.32 -8.21 -7.78
CA PHE A 344 -7.60 -8.89 -7.69
C PHE A 344 -7.59 -9.96 -6.59
N ASP A 345 -6.59 -10.84 -6.59
CA ASP A 345 -6.50 -11.93 -5.63
C ASP A 345 -6.14 -11.44 -4.21
N TYR A 346 -5.30 -10.41 -4.12
CA TYR A 346 -4.89 -9.80 -2.86
C TYR A 346 -6.08 -9.17 -2.13
N ILE A 347 -6.79 -8.23 -2.75
CA ILE A 347 -7.84 -7.46 -2.06
C ILE A 347 -9.04 -8.33 -1.68
N ASN A 348 -9.37 -9.32 -2.53
CA ASN A 348 -10.38 -10.32 -2.19
C ASN A 348 -10.00 -11.11 -0.94
N SER A 349 -8.72 -11.49 -0.81
CA SER A 349 -8.21 -12.26 0.32
C SER A 349 -8.12 -11.42 1.60
N ILE A 350 -7.67 -10.16 1.49
CA ILE A 350 -7.68 -9.19 2.60
C ILE A 350 -9.09 -8.98 3.13
N LYS A 351 -10.05 -8.62 2.26
CA LYS A 351 -11.44 -8.40 2.65
C LYS A 351 -12.04 -9.65 3.30
N LYS A 352 -11.84 -10.83 2.69
CA LYS A 352 -12.32 -12.11 3.24
C LYS A 352 -11.76 -12.40 4.63
N ALA A 353 -10.48 -12.09 4.88
CA ALA A 353 -9.88 -12.28 6.20
C ALA A 353 -10.51 -11.34 7.25
N ILE A 354 -10.70 -10.06 6.91
CA ILE A 354 -11.32 -9.06 7.80
C ILE A 354 -12.79 -9.41 8.08
N ASP A 355 -13.59 -9.65 7.03
CA ASP A 355 -15.02 -9.97 7.14
C ASP A 355 -15.23 -11.28 7.92
N GLY A 356 -14.34 -12.25 7.73
CA GLY A 356 -14.33 -13.52 8.47
C GLY A 356 -13.80 -13.43 9.91
N GLY A 357 -13.41 -12.24 10.38
CA GLY A 357 -12.88 -12.02 11.73
C GLY A 357 -11.49 -12.60 11.98
N LYS A 358 -10.76 -12.95 10.91
CA LYS A 358 -9.38 -13.47 10.94
C LYS A 358 -8.35 -12.40 10.56
N GLY A 359 -8.77 -11.14 10.49
CA GLY A 359 -7.95 -9.98 10.17
C GLY A 359 -8.43 -8.76 10.93
N ILE A 360 -7.56 -7.74 11.01
CA ILE A 360 -7.82 -6.47 11.67
C ILE A 360 -7.82 -5.38 10.61
N GLY A 361 -8.95 -4.69 10.46
CA GLY A 361 -9.07 -3.60 9.50
C GLY A 361 -10.49 -3.02 9.38
N PRO A 362 -10.62 -1.93 8.62
CA PRO A 362 -11.91 -1.30 8.32
C PRO A 362 -12.80 -2.21 7.47
N GLU A 363 -14.05 -1.81 7.29
CA GLU A 363 -14.88 -2.30 6.17
C GLU A 363 -14.24 -1.86 4.85
N ILE A 364 -14.11 -2.79 3.89
CA ILE A 364 -13.51 -2.51 2.58
C ILE A 364 -14.60 -2.56 1.51
N LEU A 365 -14.81 -1.43 0.85
CA LEU A 365 -15.51 -1.32 -0.43
C LEU A 365 -14.50 -1.48 -1.55
N LYS A 366 -14.68 -2.46 -2.43
CA LYS A 366 -13.70 -2.74 -3.49
C LYS A 366 -14.12 -2.08 -4.79
N ALA A 367 -13.23 -1.26 -5.37
CA ALA A 367 -13.37 -0.75 -6.74
C ALA A 367 -12.42 -1.51 -7.69
N GLY A 368 -12.98 -2.13 -8.73
CA GLY A 368 -12.24 -3.01 -9.62
C GLY A 368 -11.53 -2.23 -10.72
N ILE A 369 -10.20 -2.29 -10.79
CA ILE A 369 -9.41 -1.55 -11.77
C ILE A 369 -9.41 -2.22 -13.15
N ILE A 370 -9.77 -1.47 -14.18
CA ILE A 370 -9.64 -1.88 -15.59
C ILE A 370 -8.67 -0.93 -16.28
N ASP A 371 -7.68 -1.49 -16.97
CA ASP A 371 -6.76 -0.71 -17.81
C ASP A 371 -6.74 -1.17 -19.27
N GLY A 372 -6.18 -0.35 -20.15
CA GLY A 372 -5.93 -0.73 -21.54
C GLY A 372 -4.66 -1.57 -21.69
N LYS A 373 -4.56 -2.33 -22.79
CA LYS A 373 -3.36 -3.16 -23.03
C LYS A 373 -2.17 -2.31 -23.49
N GLY A 374 -0.97 -2.69 -23.08
CA GLY A 374 0.27 -2.09 -23.58
C GLY A 374 1.33 -1.88 -22.50
N GLN A 375 2.45 -1.24 -22.88
CA GLN A 375 3.60 -1.02 -21.98
C GLN A 375 3.32 -0.10 -20.79
N TYR A 376 2.21 0.64 -20.83
CA TYR A 376 1.76 1.54 -19.76
C TYR A 376 0.66 0.94 -18.89
N ALA A 377 0.23 -0.28 -19.20
CA ALA A 377 -0.85 -0.95 -18.50
C ALA A 377 -0.49 -1.25 -17.04
N LEU A 378 -1.51 -1.20 -16.17
CA LEU A 378 -1.40 -1.61 -14.78
C LEU A 378 -2.29 -2.83 -14.50
N GLY A 379 -1.67 -3.90 -14.01
CA GLY A 379 -2.35 -5.10 -13.54
C GLY A 379 -2.85 -6.02 -14.64
N ILE A 380 -3.44 -7.15 -14.25
CA ILE A 380 -3.78 -8.26 -15.17
C ILE A 380 -5.19 -8.17 -15.78
N ILE A 381 -6.05 -7.26 -15.32
CA ILE A 381 -7.41 -7.09 -15.85
C ILE A 381 -7.39 -5.91 -16.84
N GLN A 382 -7.21 -6.27 -18.11
CA GLN A 382 -7.05 -5.31 -19.20
C GLN A 382 -8.09 -5.54 -20.30
N ALA A 383 -8.55 -4.47 -20.93
CA ALA A 383 -9.53 -4.52 -22.02
C ALA A 383 -9.21 -3.52 -23.14
N ASP A 384 -9.36 -3.95 -24.39
CA ASP A 384 -9.21 -3.11 -25.58
C ASP A 384 -10.44 -3.16 -26.51
N THR A 385 -11.39 -4.04 -26.22
CA THR A 385 -12.63 -4.26 -26.98
C THR A 385 -13.85 -4.19 -26.06
N LYS A 386 -15.04 -4.00 -26.63
CA LYS A 386 -16.30 -4.00 -25.88
C LYS A 386 -16.51 -5.32 -25.13
N GLU A 387 -16.23 -6.44 -25.78
CA GLU A 387 -16.43 -7.78 -25.23
C GLU A 387 -15.48 -8.05 -24.05
N GLU A 388 -14.24 -7.57 -24.13
CA GLU A 388 -13.29 -7.66 -23.01
C GLU A 388 -13.69 -6.74 -21.86
N ALA A 389 -14.15 -5.51 -22.16
CA ALA A 389 -14.64 -4.58 -21.16
C ALA A 389 -15.80 -5.17 -20.36
N VAL A 390 -16.79 -5.77 -21.04
CA VAL A 390 -17.93 -6.43 -20.40
C VAL A 390 -17.46 -7.57 -19.50
N LYS A 391 -16.59 -8.46 -20.01
CA LYS A 391 -16.04 -9.57 -19.20
C LYS A 391 -15.25 -9.10 -17.98
N ALA A 392 -14.52 -7.99 -18.10
CA ALA A 392 -13.78 -7.42 -16.99
C ALA A 392 -14.71 -6.89 -15.90
N VAL A 393 -15.80 -6.19 -16.29
CA VAL A 393 -16.82 -5.72 -15.35
C VAL A 393 -17.56 -6.89 -14.70
N ASP A 394 -17.99 -7.89 -15.48
CA ASP A 394 -18.65 -9.11 -14.97
C ASP A 394 -17.79 -9.81 -13.92
N ARG A 395 -16.49 -9.99 -14.20
CA ARG A 395 -15.54 -10.61 -13.26
C ARG A 395 -15.51 -9.88 -11.91
N TYR A 396 -15.50 -8.55 -11.93
CA TYR A 396 -15.50 -7.75 -10.70
C TYR A 396 -16.85 -7.84 -9.97
N TYR A 397 -17.96 -7.76 -10.69
CA TYR A 397 -19.30 -7.92 -10.14
C TYR A 397 -19.48 -9.28 -9.44
N ASP A 398 -19.13 -10.37 -10.13
CA ASP A 398 -19.23 -11.75 -9.63
C ASP A 398 -18.39 -11.99 -8.37
N ASN A 399 -17.39 -11.14 -8.12
CA ASN A 399 -16.54 -11.19 -6.94
C ASN A 399 -16.90 -10.13 -5.89
N GLY A 400 -18.08 -9.52 -5.98
CA GLY A 400 -18.61 -8.60 -4.98
C GLY A 400 -17.88 -7.26 -4.90
N PHE A 401 -17.33 -6.79 -6.01
CA PHE A 401 -16.90 -5.40 -6.13
C PHE A 401 -18.12 -4.51 -6.34
N VAL A 402 -18.09 -3.30 -5.78
CA VAL A 402 -19.25 -2.38 -5.75
C VAL A 402 -19.08 -1.18 -6.69
N GLN A 403 -17.92 -1.09 -7.34
CA GLN A 403 -17.57 -0.03 -8.25
C GLN A 403 -16.48 -0.50 -9.22
N ILE A 404 -16.38 0.14 -10.38
CA ILE A 404 -15.29 -0.05 -11.35
C ILE A 404 -14.42 1.21 -11.38
N LYS A 405 -13.10 1.04 -11.37
CA LYS A 405 -12.13 2.12 -11.57
C LYS A 405 -11.53 2.03 -12.97
N ILE A 406 -11.71 3.07 -13.77
CA ILE A 406 -11.05 3.24 -15.06
C ILE A 406 -9.64 3.79 -14.83
N TYR A 407 -8.64 3.20 -15.49
CA TYR A 407 -7.25 3.65 -15.45
C TYR A 407 -6.78 4.27 -16.77
N SER A 408 -5.57 4.84 -16.76
CA SER A 408 -5.12 5.82 -17.76
C SER A 408 -4.94 5.27 -19.18
N SER A 409 -4.67 3.97 -19.34
CA SER A 409 -4.41 3.37 -20.66
C SER A 409 -5.67 2.86 -21.35
N VAL A 410 -6.84 2.87 -20.69
CA VAL A 410 -8.13 2.52 -21.30
C VAL A 410 -8.38 3.37 -22.55
N LYS A 411 -8.71 2.73 -23.67
CA LYS A 411 -8.99 3.46 -24.93
C LYS A 411 -10.34 4.18 -24.83
N PRO A 412 -10.46 5.44 -25.29
CA PRO A 412 -11.74 6.17 -25.28
C PRO A 412 -12.92 5.39 -25.87
N ALA A 413 -12.67 4.59 -26.92
CA ALA A 413 -13.69 3.80 -27.61
C ALA A 413 -14.39 2.74 -26.75
N ILE A 414 -13.81 2.33 -25.62
CA ILE A 414 -14.40 1.31 -24.74
C ILE A 414 -14.91 1.86 -23.41
N VAL A 415 -14.67 3.14 -23.09
CA VAL A 415 -15.10 3.71 -21.80
C VAL A 415 -16.60 3.59 -21.62
N LYS A 416 -17.39 3.95 -22.65
CA LYS A 416 -18.84 3.80 -22.60
C LYS A 416 -19.28 2.35 -22.39
N ALA A 417 -18.57 1.37 -22.96
CA ALA A 417 -18.90 -0.04 -22.76
C ALA A 417 -18.68 -0.49 -21.30
N ILE A 418 -17.62 0.01 -20.65
CA ILE A 418 -17.37 -0.23 -19.22
C ILE A 418 -18.50 0.37 -18.38
N CYS A 419 -18.84 1.64 -18.65
CA CYS A 419 -19.91 2.35 -17.92
C CYS A 419 -21.27 1.69 -18.10
N ASP A 420 -21.68 1.40 -19.34
CA ASP A 420 -22.96 0.77 -19.64
C ASP A 420 -23.11 -0.57 -18.92
N GLU A 421 -22.05 -1.39 -18.90
CA GLU A 421 -22.10 -2.69 -18.23
C GLU A 421 -22.09 -2.57 -16.70
N ALA A 422 -21.29 -1.67 -16.15
CA ALA A 422 -21.27 -1.39 -14.72
C ALA A 422 -22.66 -0.94 -14.24
N HIS A 423 -23.29 -0.01 -14.95
CA HIS A 423 -24.64 0.48 -14.65
C HIS A 423 -25.70 -0.60 -14.82
N ARG A 424 -25.60 -1.47 -15.84
CA ARG A 424 -26.49 -2.63 -16.03
C ARG A 424 -26.51 -3.56 -14.81
N LEU A 425 -25.35 -3.72 -14.17
CA LEU A 425 -25.17 -4.53 -12.95
C LEU A 425 -25.41 -3.74 -11.66
N GLY A 426 -25.76 -2.46 -11.74
CA GLY A 426 -26.02 -1.59 -10.59
C GLY A 426 -24.77 -1.06 -9.88
N LEU A 427 -23.59 -1.23 -10.50
CA LEU A 427 -22.32 -0.64 -10.05
C LEU A 427 -22.23 0.82 -10.49
N THR A 428 -21.30 1.57 -9.89
CA THR A 428 -20.88 2.89 -10.39
C THR A 428 -19.49 2.82 -10.99
N VAL A 429 -19.07 3.87 -11.70
CA VAL A 429 -17.74 4.00 -12.29
C VAL A 429 -17.02 5.22 -11.75
N THR A 430 -15.79 5.00 -11.28
CA THR A 430 -14.85 6.01 -10.81
C THR A 430 -13.54 5.92 -11.60
N GLY A 431 -12.55 6.76 -11.31
CA GLY A 431 -11.21 6.58 -11.81
C GLY A 431 -10.58 7.80 -12.42
N HIS A 432 -9.55 7.52 -13.21
CA HIS A 432 -8.86 8.48 -14.04
C HIS A 432 -9.69 8.81 -15.28
N ILE A 433 -9.46 10.00 -15.85
CA ILE A 433 -9.85 10.25 -17.24
C ILE A 433 -8.75 9.64 -18.13
N PRO A 434 -9.08 8.72 -19.05
CA PRO A 434 -8.06 8.08 -19.87
C PRO A 434 -7.33 9.03 -20.81
N ILE A 435 -6.12 8.62 -21.22
CA ILE A 435 -5.33 9.38 -22.19
C ILE A 435 -6.09 9.51 -23.50
N GLY A 436 -6.11 10.72 -24.07
CA GLY A 436 -6.83 11.02 -25.31
C GLY A 436 -8.29 11.41 -25.10
N MET A 437 -8.71 11.66 -23.85
CA MET A 437 -10.07 12.03 -23.49
C MET A 437 -10.10 13.24 -22.56
N THR A 438 -11.15 14.06 -22.65
CA THR A 438 -11.43 15.12 -21.67
C THR A 438 -12.32 14.60 -20.54
N LEU A 439 -12.37 15.33 -19.42
CA LEU A 439 -13.30 15.02 -18.33
C LEU A 439 -14.74 14.97 -18.84
N GLN A 440 -15.15 15.91 -19.68
CA GLN A 440 -16.52 15.94 -20.22
C GLN A 440 -16.83 14.66 -21.00
N GLN A 441 -15.93 14.23 -21.87
CA GLN A 441 -16.12 12.98 -22.62
C GLN A 441 -16.23 11.76 -21.70
N GLY A 442 -15.50 11.73 -20.58
CA GLY A 442 -15.61 10.69 -19.54
C GLY A 442 -16.98 10.64 -18.90
N VAL A 443 -17.46 11.79 -18.47
CA VAL A 443 -18.77 11.95 -17.85
C VAL A 443 -19.88 11.63 -18.86
N ASP A 444 -19.78 12.11 -20.10
CA ASP A 444 -20.72 11.81 -21.18
C ASP A 444 -20.75 10.32 -21.56
N SER A 445 -19.64 9.59 -21.30
CA SER A 445 -19.58 8.14 -21.47
C SER A 445 -20.20 7.37 -20.31
N GLY A 446 -20.53 8.03 -19.19
CA GLY A 446 -21.20 7.44 -18.03
C GLY A 446 -20.32 7.30 -16.78
N MET A 447 -19.19 7.99 -16.67
CA MET A 447 -18.44 8.01 -15.39
C MET A 447 -19.21 8.80 -14.32
N ASP A 448 -19.48 8.16 -13.18
CA ASP A 448 -20.22 8.77 -12.05
C ASP A 448 -19.32 9.65 -11.17
N MET A 449 -18.03 9.33 -11.15
CA MET A 449 -17.06 9.93 -10.24
C MET A 449 -15.70 10.09 -10.89
N VAL A 450 -15.01 11.18 -10.57
CA VAL A 450 -13.62 11.43 -11.03
C VAL A 450 -12.69 11.49 -9.84
N ASN A 451 -11.65 10.65 -9.86
CA ASN A 451 -10.60 10.70 -8.88
C ASN A 451 -9.53 11.71 -9.29
N HIS A 452 -9.02 12.42 -8.30
CA HIS A 452 -7.94 13.38 -8.36
C HIS A 452 -8.27 14.71 -9.07
N VAL A 453 -7.97 15.81 -8.38
CA VAL A 453 -8.33 17.17 -8.79
C VAL A 453 -7.67 17.63 -10.11
N GLN A 454 -6.61 16.95 -10.58
CA GLN A 454 -5.96 17.25 -11.87
C GLN A 454 -6.85 17.07 -13.07
N TYR A 455 -7.74 16.08 -13.04
CA TYR A 455 -8.67 15.91 -14.16
C TYR A 455 -9.72 17.02 -14.17
N VAL A 456 -10.06 17.57 -13.01
CA VAL A 456 -10.96 18.72 -12.90
C VAL A 456 -10.32 19.97 -13.50
N TYR A 457 -9.14 20.39 -13.03
CA TYR A 457 -8.54 21.62 -13.55
C TYR A 457 -7.96 21.44 -14.97
N SER A 458 -7.87 20.20 -15.49
CA SER A 458 -7.42 19.95 -16.87
C SER A 458 -8.30 20.62 -17.92
N ILE A 459 -9.58 20.80 -17.61
CA ILE A 459 -10.57 21.43 -18.49
C ILE A 459 -10.81 22.91 -18.16
N MET A 460 -9.99 23.50 -17.29
CA MET A 460 -10.08 24.91 -16.86
C MET A 460 -8.99 25.77 -17.49
N LYS A 461 -9.19 27.09 -17.49
CA LYS A 461 -8.22 28.03 -18.03
C LYS A 461 -7.02 28.18 -17.09
N ARG A 462 -5.81 27.94 -17.59
CA ARG A 462 -4.55 28.18 -16.86
C ARG A 462 -3.93 29.54 -17.20
N ASN A 463 -3.39 30.19 -16.19
CA ASN A 463 -2.50 31.35 -16.32
C ASN A 463 -1.08 30.90 -16.72
N LYS A 464 -0.23 31.88 -17.08
CA LYS A 464 1.17 31.62 -17.48
C LYS A 464 2.00 31.02 -16.33
N ASP A 465 1.68 31.35 -15.09
CA ASP A 465 2.32 30.83 -13.88
C ASP A 465 1.79 29.46 -13.44
N ARG A 466 0.91 28.84 -14.24
CA ARG A 466 0.22 27.55 -14.01
C ARG A 466 -0.94 27.60 -13.02
N SER A 467 -1.21 28.72 -12.35
CA SER A 467 -2.42 28.88 -11.55
C SER A 467 -3.68 28.79 -12.43
N ILE A 468 -4.81 28.44 -11.83
CA ILE A 468 -6.09 28.38 -12.54
C ILE A 468 -6.77 29.76 -12.49
N ASN A 469 -7.20 30.25 -13.65
CA ASN A 469 -8.03 31.44 -13.73
C ASN A 469 -9.50 31.05 -13.51
N PHE A 470 -9.98 31.19 -12.28
CA PHE A 470 -11.36 30.85 -11.90
C PHE A 470 -12.40 31.85 -12.41
N ASP A 471 -11.98 33.05 -12.84
CA ASP A 471 -12.90 34.06 -13.36
C ASP A 471 -13.22 33.88 -14.85
N ASP A 472 -12.38 33.11 -15.56
CA ASP A 472 -12.56 32.77 -16.97
C ASP A 472 -13.86 31.97 -17.20
N SER A 473 -14.55 32.24 -18.31
CA SER A 473 -15.79 31.56 -18.66
C SER A 473 -15.63 30.05 -18.83
N THR A 474 -14.45 29.58 -19.27
CA THR A 474 -14.14 28.14 -19.42
C THR A 474 -14.12 27.46 -18.05
N SER A 475 -13.50 28.08 -17.05
CA SER A 475 -13.39 27.52 -15.70
C SER A 475 -14.75 27.50 -15.00
N LYS A 476 -15.56 28.55 -15.18
CA LYS A 476 -16.95 28.59 -14.69
C LYS A 476 -17.83 27.53 -15.35
N ALA A 477 -17.69 27.35 -16.66
CA ALA A 477 -18.40 26.31 -17.40
C ALA A 477 -18.00 24.90 -16.95
N ALA A 478 -16.73 24.66 -16.62
CA ALA A 478 -16.27 23.39 -16.09
C ALA A 478 -16.93 23.04 -14.74
N ILE A 479 -17.02 24.00 -13.80
CA ILE A 479 -17.71 23.79 -12.52
C ILE A 479 -19.20 23.50 -12.75
N GLN A 480 -19.84 24.28 -13.64
CA GLN A 480 -21.26 24.12 -13.97
C GLN A 480 -21.55 22.74 -14.59
N PHE A 481 -20.70 22.29 -15.53
CA PHE A 481 -20.80 20.97 -16.14
C PHE A 481 -20.74 19.85 -15.09
N ILE A 482 -19.75 19.88 -14.20
CA ILE A 482 -19.58 18.87 -13.14
C ILE A 482 -20.81 18.82 -12.24
N LYS A 483 -21.35 19.99 -11.89
CA LYS A 483 -22.57 20.11 -11.09
C LYS A 483 -23.79 19.53 -11.80
N ASP A 484 -24.04 19.95 -13.04
CA ASP A 484 -25.25 19.58 -13.79
C ASP A 484 -25.31 18.07 -14.09
N HIS A 485 -24.14 17.45 -14.26
CA HIS A 485 -24.00 16.01 -14.43
C HIS A 485 -23.91 15.23 -13.10
N HIS A 486 -24.03 15.91 -11.95
CA HIS A 486 -23.99 15.31 -10.61
C HIS A 486 -22.72 14.47 -10.35
N VAL A 487 -21.61 14.85 -10.97
CA VAL A 487 -20.34 14.10 -10.88
C VAL A 487 -19.80 14.24 -9.46
N VAL A 488 -19.47 13.11 -8.83
CA VAL A 488 -18.78 13.11 -7.54
C VAL A 488 -17.30 13.36 -7.78
N ILE A 489 -16.70 14.28 -7.02
CA ILE A 489 -15.27 14.57 -7.10
C ILE A 489 -14.59 14.06 -5.82
N ASP A 490 -13.51 13.33 -6.03
CA ASP A 490 -12.57 12.89 -5.00
C ASP A 490 -11.23 13.61 -5.27
N PRO A 491 -10.96 14.75 -4.60
CA PRO A 491 -9.85 15.62 -4.94
C PRO A 491 -8.43 15.05 -4.73
N THR A 492 -8.26 14.19 -3.71
CA THR A 492 -6.96 13.67 -3.24
C THR A 492 -5.88 14.75 -3.11
N ILE A 493 -6.14 15.84 -2.38
CA ILE A 493 -5.21 16.97 -2.29
C ILE A 493 -3.90 16.57 -1.57
N GLY A 494 -3.97 15.69 -0.58
CA GLY A 494 -2.83 15.24 0.22
C GLY A 494 -1.70 14.62 -0.61
N VAL A 495 -2.00 13.78 -1.61
CA VAL A 495 -0.97 13.19 -2.48
C VAL A 495 -0.29 14.26 -3.35
N PHE A 496 -1.01 15.30 -3.77
CA PHE A 496 -0.41 16.44 -4.47
C PHE A 496 0.43 17.32 -3.56
N GLU A 497 0.02 17.50 -2.29
CA GLU A 497 0.84 18.18 -1.29
C GLU A 497 2.19 17.48 -1.12
N MET A 498 2.15 16.15 -0.99
CA MET A 498 3.36 15.32 -0.87
C MET A 498 4.22 15.37 -2.14
N SER A 499 3.59 15.36 -3.31
CA SER A 499 4.33 15.35 -4.59
C SER A 499 4.97 16.71 -4.91
N PHE A 500 4.39 17.82 -4.44
CA PHE A 500 4.80 19.18 -4.82
C PHE A 500 5.50 19.96 -3.71
N ARG A 501 5.55 19.45 -2.48
CA ARG A 501 6.34 20.07 -1.40
C ARG A 501 7.81 20.17 -1.75
N ASN A 502 8.51 21.09 -1.09
CA ASN A 502 9.96 21.10 -1.06
C ASN A 502 10.43 20.06 -0.03
N VAL A 503 11.28 19.11 -0.43
CA VAL A 503 11.81 18.07 0.46
C VAL A 503 12.61 18.64 1.66
N LYS A 504 13.04 19.90 1.60
CA LYS A 504 13.71 20.60 2.70
C LYS A 504 12.75 21.20 3.74
N ASP A 505 11.46 21.29 3.45
CA ASP A 505 10.48 21.82 4.40
C ASP A 505 10.30 20.83 5.56
N ASP A 506 9.82 21.30 6.70
CA ASP A 506 9.52 20.40 7.82
C ASP A 506 8.34 19.47 7.47
N ILE A 507 8.62 18.16 7.35
CA ILE A 507 7.62 17.14 7.04
C ILE A 507 6.54 17.03 8.12
N THR A 508 6.83 17.47 9.35
CA THR A 508 5.88 17.42 10.47
C THR A 508 4.72 18.41 10.34
N ILE A 509 4.81 19.35 9.39
CA ILE A 509 3.70 20.23 9.01
C ILE A 509 2.55 19.38 8.44
N MET A 510 2.88 18.42 7.58
CA MET A 510 1.92 17.47 6.98
C MET A 510 1.55 16.39 7.98
N GLU A 511 2.54 15.80 8.66
CA GLU A 511 2.32 14.71 9.62
C GLU A 511 3.06 14.95 10.94
N PRO A 512 2.39 15.52 11.97
CA PRO A 512 3.01 15.77 13.27
C PRO A 512 3.59 14.52 13.95
N GLY A 513 3.04 13.35 13.65
CA GLY A 513 3.50 12.05 14.13
C GLY A 513 4.58 11.40 13.26
N PHE A 514 5.20 12.12 12.31
CA PHE A 514 6.13 11.54 11.33
C PHE A 514 7.25 10.69 11.96
N TYR A 515 7.87 11.17 13.02
CA TYR A 515 8.95 10.45 13.70
C TYR A 515 8.48 9.24 14.52
N THR A 516 7.17 9.00 14.59
CA THR A 516 6.60 7.76 15.14
C THR A 516 6.48 6.65 14.10
N LEU A 517 6.60 6.98 12.81
CA LEU A 517 6.56 5.99 11.73
C LEU A 517 7.80 5.07 11.76
N PRO A 518 7.70 3.83 11.26
CA PRO A 518 8.86 2.98 11.01
C PRO A 518 9.89 3.65 10.10
N LEU A 519 11.18 3.37 10.35
CA LEU A 519 12.29 3.98 9.59
C LEU A 519 12.15 3.85 8.06
N PRO A 520 11.68 2.72 7.48
CA PRO A 520 11.46 2.64 6.03
C PRO A 520 10.47 3.68 5.51
N LEU A 521 9.38 3.95 6.25
CA LEU A 521 8.43 5.01 5.87
C LEU A 521 9.03 6.40 6.06
N GLN A 522 9.81 6.61 7.12
CA GLN A 522 10.49 7.90 7.33
C GLN A 522 11.45 8.19 6.18
N ALA A 523 12.23 7.21 5.72
CA ALA A 523 13.12 7.36 4.58
C ALA A 523 12.33 7.69 3.30
N LEU A 524 11.28 6.91 3.00
CA LEU A 524 10.41 7.14 1.83
C LEU A 524 9.85 8.57 1.79
N PHE A 525 9.14 8.99 2.83
CA PHE A 525 8.40 10.25 2.81
C PHE A 525 9.30 11.47 2.98
N LYS A 526 10.48 11.33 3.60
CA LYS A 526 11.45 12.43 3.69
C LYS A 526 11.96 12.85 2.31
N ASP A 527 12.17 11.86 1.44
CA ASP A 527 12.73 12.07 0.10
C ASP A 527 11.66 12.24 -0.99
N THR A 528 10.37 12.07 -0.64
CA THR A 528 9.25 12.30 -1.56
C THR A 528 8.94 13.79 -1.68
N GLY A 529 8.97 14.31 -2.90
CA GLY A 529 8.61 15.70 -3.22
C GLY A 529 9.46 16.28 -4.34
N GLN A 530 9.68 17.60 -4.29
CA GLN A 530 10.49 18.36 -5.24
C GLN A 530 11.69 18.99 -4.54
N ASP A 531 12.72 19.31 -5.32
CA ASP A 531 13.71 20.30 -4.87
C ASP A 531 13.07 21.70 -4.73
N SER A 532 13.83 22.65 -4.17
CA SER A 532 13.36 24.03 -3.96
C SER A 532 12.83 24.71 -5.21
N THR A 533 13.43 24.45 -6.37
CA THR A 533 13.03 25.09 -7.64
C THR A 533 11.77 24.46 -8.20
N GLY A 534 11.66 23.12 -8.16
CA GLY A 534 10.47 22.37 -8.54
C GLY A 534 9.27 22.75 -7.68
N ALA A 535 9.44 22.77 -6.35
CA ALA A 535 8.37 23.14 -5.42
C ALA A 535 7.84 24.56 -5.69
N ALA A 536 8.73 25.55 -5.85
CA ALA A 536 8.35 26.92 -6.19
C ALA A 536 7.58 27.01 -7.53
N LYS A 537 7.97 26.18 -8.51
CA LYS A 537 7.32 26.11 -9.83
C LYS A 537 5.93 25.47 -9.80
N PHE A 538 5.66 24.56 -8.88
CA PHE A 538 4.34 23.92 -8.73
C PHE A 538 3.42 24.64 -7.74
N LYS A 539 3.95 25.50 -6.87
CA LYS A 539 3.20 26.21 -5.83
C LYS A 539 1.93 26.92 -6.34
N PRO A 540 1.92 27.71 -7.44
CA PRO A 540 0.69 28.36 -7.90
C PRO A 540 -0.40 27.39 -8.37
N LEU A 541 0.01 26.25 -8.94
CA LEU A 541 -0.92 25.18 -9.33
C LEU A 541 -1.47 24.47 -8.09
N TYR A 542 -0.62 24.12 -7.12
CA TYR A 542 -1.05 23.51 -5.87
C TYR A 542 -2.04 24.41 -5.10
N ASP A 543 -1.76 25.71 -4.99
CA ASP A 543 -2.70 26.66 -4.37
C ASP A 543 -4.06 26.68 -5.08
N SER A 544 -4.05 26.51 -6.40
CA SER A 544 -5.28 26.38 -7.19
C SER A 544 -6.00 25.03 -6.94
N MET A 545 -5.26 23.93 -6.75
CA MET A 545 -5.80 22.62 -6.37
C MET A 545 -6.49 22.66 -5.00
N VAL A 546 -5.96 23.41 -4.04
CA VAL A 546 -6.62 23.61 -2.74
C VAL A 546 -7.88 24.46 -2.93
N LYS A 547 -7.78 25.59 -3.64
CA LYS A 547 -8.89 26.54 -3.81
C LYS A 547 -10.08 25.96 -4.59
N ILE A 548 -9.83 25.15 -5.63
CA ILE A 548 -10.89 24.57 -6.46
C ILE A 548 -11.82 23.65 -5.65
N THR A 549 -11.33 22.96 -4.63
CA THR A 549 -12.16 22.12 -3.74
C THR A 549 -13.29 22.91 -3.10
N LYS A 550 -13.00 24.11 -2.58
CA LYS A 550 -14.02 25.00 -2.00
C LYS A 550 -14.98 25.52 -3.05
N LEU A 551 -14.48 25.90 -4.24
CA LEU A 551 -15.32 26.41 -5.32
C LEU A 551 -16.32 25.36 -5.83
N LEU A 552 -15.88 24.11 -5.97
CA LEU A 552 -16.75 22.99 -6.32
C LEU A 552 -17.80 22.77 -5.22
N PHE A 553 -17.36 22.72 -3.97
CA PHE A 553 -18.26 22.52 -2.82
C PHE A 553 -19.32 23.63 -2.74
N ASP A 554 -18.94 24.89 -2.87
CA ASP A 554 -19.86 26.03 -2.85
C ASP A 554 -20.84 26.04 -4.03
N ALA A 555 -20.42 25.50 -5.18
CA ALA A 555 -21.29 25.32 -6.32
C ALA A 555 -22.34 24.20 -6.11
N GLY A 556 -22.17 23.37 -5.09
CA GLY A 556 -23.04 22.22 -4.79
C GLY A 556 -22.57 20.91 -5.43
N VAL A 557 -21.32 20.83 -5.88
CA VAL A 557 -20.71 19.56 -6.32
C VAL A 557 -20.47 18.66 -5.12
N THR A 558 -20.77 17.37 -5.26
CA THR A 558 -20.50 16.40 -4.20
C THR A 558 -19.00 16.12 -4.10
N ILE A 559 -18.41 16.45 -2.96
CA ILE A 559 -17.01 16.15 -2.63
C ILE A 559 -16.95 15.02 -1.59
N VAL A 560 -16.08 14.04 -1.81
CA VAL A 560 -15.72 13.05 -0.79
C VAL A 560 -14.23 13.15 -0.47
N ALA A 561 -13.86 12.81 0.77
CA ALA A 561 -12.45 12.72 1.17
C ALA A 561 -11.87 11.38 0.72
N GLY A 562 -10.78 11.44 -0.04
CA GLY A 562 -9.97 10.30 -0.45
C GLY A 562 -8.50 10.69 -0.45
N THR A 563 -7.61 9.73 -0.17
CA THR A 563 -6.19 10.04 0.11
C THR A 563 -5.21 9.60 -0.98
N ASP A 564 -5.62 8.62 -1.80
CA ASP A 564 -4.75 7.83 -2.68
C ASP A 564 -3.67 7.08 -1.88
N GLN A 565 -2.40 7.24 -2.22
CA GLN A 565 -1.27 6.80 -1.39
C GLN A 565 -0.77 7.97 -0.51
N GLY A 566 -0.22 7.65 0.66
CA GLY A 566 0.34 8.64 1.59
C GLY A 566 0.73 8.03 2.93
N PHE A 567 0.83 8.86 3.98
CA PHE A 567 1.05 8.39 5.34
C PHE A 567 -0.02 7.36 5.75
N PRO A 568 0.37 6.11 6.10
CA PRO A 568 -0.61 5.08 6.38
C PRO A 568 -1.55 5.43 7.53
N GLY A 569 -2.86 5.35 7.26
CA GLY A 569 -3.90 5.85 8.15
C GLY A 569 -4.00 7.38 8.14
N TYR A 570 -2.93 8.09 8.50
CA TYR A 570 -2.98 9.53 8.79
C TYR A 570 -3.32 10.45 7.60
N SER A 571 -3.25 9.95 6.37
CA SER A 571 -3.52 10.79 5.18
C SER A 571 -4.95 11.35 5.17
N VAL A 572 -5.94 10.62 5.72
CA VAL A 572 -7.32 11.11 5.75
C VAL A 572 -7.48 12.29 6.71
N ASP A 573 -6.72 12.30 7.81
CA ASP A 573 -6.67 13.44 8.72
C ASP A 573 -6.16 14.69 7.97
N ARG A 574 -5.08 14.53 7.20
CA ARG A 574 -4.50 15.63 6.43
C ARG A 574 -5.42 16.11 5.32
N GLU A 575 -6.12 15.22 4.63
CA GLU A 575 -7.10 15.58 3.59
C GLU A 575 -8.21 16.48 4.17
N LEU A 576 -8.73 16.14 5.36
CA LEU A 576 -9.74 16.96 6.05
C LEU A 576 -9.19 18.33 6.48
N GLU A 577 -7.95 18.39 6.96
CA GLU A 577 -7.28 19.66 7.27
C GLU A 577 -7.14 20.54 6.02
N LEU A 578 -6.79 19.94 4.87
CA LEU A 578 -6.66 20.64 3.59
C LEU A 578 -8.01 21.16 3.09
N TYR A 579 -9.12 20.47 3.34
CA TYR A 579 -10.45 20.95 3.00
C TYR A 579 -10.85 22.16 3.86
N VAL A 580 -10.50 22.15 5.15
CA VAL A 580 -10.68 23.32 6.01
C VAL A 580 -9.78 24.47 5.57
N GLN A 581 -8.53 24.19 5.18
CA GLN A 581 -7.63 25.19 4.61
C GLN A 581 -8.17 25.79 3.30
N ALA A 582 -8.87 25.00 2.48
CA ALA A 582 -9.57 25.47 1.29
C ALA A 582 -10.76 26.39 1.63
N GLY A 583 -11.32 26.26 2.84
CA GLY A 583 -12.38 27.12 3.38
C GLY A 583 -13.65 26.37 3.80
N LEU A 584 -13.69 25.04 3.76
CA LEU A 584 -14.79 24.29 4.36
C LEU A 584 -14.79 24.52 5.88
N THR A 585 -15.97 24.51 6.49
CA THR A 585 -16.05 24.39 7.96
C THR A 585 -15.60 23.00 8.41
N PRO A 586 -15.13 22.82 9.65
CA PRO A 586 -14.78 21.49 10.15
C PRO A 586 -15.93 20.48 10.08
N MET A 587 -17.19 20.91 10.28
CA MET A 587 -18.37 20.04 10.11
C MET A 587 -18.51 19.57 8.65
N GLN A 588 -18.36 20.49 7.69
CA GLN A 588 -18.43 20.14 6.25
C GLN A 588 -17.30 19.19 5.86
N ALA A 589 -16.07 19.44 6.32
CA ALA A 589 -14.96 18.52 6.09
C ALA A 589 -15.27 17.12 6.67
N LEU A 590 -15.72 17.02 7.93
CA LEU A 590 -16.13 15.74 8.53
C LEU A 590 -17.23 15.03 7.72
N GLN A 591 -18.20 15.76 7.17
CA GLN A 591 -19.25 15.18 6.33
C GLN A 591 -18.69 14.54 5.06
N THR A 592 -17.62 15.09 4.46
CA THR A 592 -16.97 14.50 3.27
C THR A 592 -16.29 13.16 3.54
N ALA A 593 -15.99 12.85 4.81
CA ALA A 593 -15.39 11.59 5.26
C ALA A 593 -16.34 10.75 6.15
N THR A 594 -17.65 11.01 6.14
CA THR A 594 -18.62 10.23 6.94
C THR A 594 -19.93 10.00 6.17
N ILE A 595 -20.90 10.90 6.31
CA ILE A 595 -22.25 10.69 5.76
C ILE A 595 -22.31 10.88 4.24
N THR A 596 -21.49 11.77 3.67
CA THR A 596 -21.46 12.01 2.21
C THR A 596 -21.03 10.76 1.45
N PRO A 597 -19.88 10.13 1.75
CA PRO A 597 -19.49 8.91 1.05
C PRO A 597 -20.45 7.74 1.30
N ALA A 598 -21.04 7.64 2.51
CA ALA A 598 -22.08 6.64 2.77
C ALA A 598 -23.30 6.83 1.86
N ARG A 599 -23.73 8.07 1.59
CA ARG A 599 -24.82 8.36 0.63
C ARG A 599 -24.42 8.05 -0.81
N VAL A 600 -23.22 8.47 -1.23
CA VAL A 600 -22.68 8.21 -2.57
C VAL A 600 -22.66 6.71 -2.86
N MET A 601 -22.23 5.90 -1.88
CA MET A 601 -22.14 4.45 -2.01
C MET A 601 -23.45 3.72 -1.63
N LYS A 602 -24.55 4.45 -1.34
CA LYS A 602 -25.87 3.91 -0.97
C LYS A 602 -25.85 3.03 0.30
N LEU A 603 -24.97 3.36 1.24
CA LEU A 603 -24.75 2.69 2.53
C LEU A 603 -25.16 3.55 3.73
N ASP A 604 -25.74 4.73 3.50
CA ASP A 604 -26.19 5.67 4.54
C ASP A 604 -27.29 5.10 5.43
N LYS A 605 -27.99 4.03 5.04
CA LYS A 605 -28.94 3.33 5.90
C LYS A 605 -28.28 2.46 6.98
N VAL A 606 -27.02 2.10 6.80
CA VAL A 606 -26.32 1.15 7.68
C VAL A 606 -25.05 1.72 8.33
N SER A 607 -24.46 2.78 7.77
CA SER A 607 -23.24 3.41 8.30
C SER A 607 -23.18 4.91 7.92
N GLY A 608 -22.07 5.59 8.26
CA GLY A 608 -21.81 7.00 7.94
C GLY A 608 -22.36 8.03 8.93
N SER A 609 -23.14 7.60 9.95
CA SER A 609 -23.60 8.46 11.04
C SER A 609 -23.91 7.66 12.31
N ILE A 610 -24.07 8.36 13.44
CA ILE A 610 -24.40 7.75 14.74
C ILE A 610 -25.91 7.81 14.96
N GLU A 611 -26.64 6.86 14.38
CA GLU A 611 -28.11 6.78 14.47
C GLU A 611 -28.57 5.36 14.86
N ALA A 612 -29.72 5.26 15.50
CA ALA A 612 -30.28 3.97 15.88
C ALA A 612 -30.54 3.08 14.65
N GLY A 613 -30.19 1.80 14.76
CA GLY A 613 -30.30 0.81 13.67
C GLY A 613 -29.04 0.66 12.82
N LYS A 614 -28.09 1.61 12.87
CA LYS A 614 -26.84 1.55 12.10
C LYS A 614 -25.76 0.75 12.82
N HIS A 615 -24.74 0.32 12.07
CA HIS A 615 -23.54 -0.29 12.62
C HIS A 615 -22.84 0.66 13.59
N ALA A 616 -22.30 0.11 14.67
CA ALA A 616 -21.54 0.86 15.66
C ALA A 616 -20.10 1.07 15.18
N ASP A 617 -19.95 2.01 14.25
CA ASP A 617 -18.69 2.48 13.70
C ASP A 617 -18.43 3.92 14.17
N LEU A 618 -17.54 4.10 15.15
CA LEU A 618 -17.35 5.33 15.90
C LEU A 618 -15.87 5.59 16.18
N ALA A 619 -15.48 6.86 16.21
CA ALA A 619 -14.21 7.29 16.80
C ALA A 619 -14.47 8.26 17.96
N ILE A 620 -13.72 8.09 19.05
CA ILE A 620 -13.72 8.99 20.20
C ILE A 620 -12.45 9.81 20.15
N ILE A 621 -12.58 11.13 20.09
CA ILE A 621 -11.50 12.08 19.91
C ILE A 621 -11.24 12.81 21.23
N ASP A 622 -9.98 12.79 21.69
CA ASP A 622 -9.52 13.55 22.85
C ASP A 622 -9.31 15.04 22.48
N GLY A 623 -10.43 15.73 22.30
CA GLY A 623 -10.50 17.09 21.77
C GLY A 623 -11.84 17.33 21.07
N ASN A 624 -11.96 18.45 20.38
CA ASN A 624 -13.10 18.84 19.58
C ASN A 624 -12.69 19.25 18.15
N PRO A 625 -12.80 18.34 17.15
CA PRO A 625 -12.47 18.63 15.77
C PRO A 625 -13.36 19.74 15.15
N LEU A 626 -14.51 20.07 15.74
CA LEU A 626 -15.35 21.18 15.26
C LEU A 626 -14.77 22.56 15.58
N ASN A 627 -13.91 22.65 16.60
CA ASN A 627 -13.21 23.89 16.94
C ASN A 627 -11.88 24.00 16.19
N ASN A 628 -11.16 22.88 16.06
CA ASN A 628 -9.92 22.79 15.31
C ASN A 628 -9.83 21.40 14.69
N ILE A 629 -9.94 21.34 13.36
CA ILE A 629 -9.96 20.07 12.63
C ILE A 629 -8.74 19.20 12.89
N ARG A 630 -7.57 19.78 13.21
CA ARG A 630 -6.34 19.03 13.52
C ARG A 630 -6.48 18.12 14.76
N GLU A 631 -7.47 18.38 15.61
CA GLU A 631 -7.74 17.51 16.76
C GLU A 631 -8.30 16.13 16.36
N ILE A 632 -8.74 15.94 15.11
CA ILE A 632 -9.17 14.64 14.57
C ILE A 632 -8.12 13.54 14.79
N ARG A 633 -6.83 13.91 14.80
CA ARG A 633 -5.68 13.03 15.02
C ARG A 633 -5.55 12.48 16.43
N LYS A 634 -6.29 13.04 17.40
CA LYS A 634 -6.25 12.67 18.81
C LYS A 634 -7.23 11.53 19.11
N VAL A 635 -7.20 10.48 18.31
CA VAL A 635 -8.10 9.33 18.46
C VAL A 635 -7.76 8.60 19.77
N ALA A 636 -8.72 8.59 20.70
CA ALA A 636 -8.59 7.95 22.00
C ALA A 636 -9.08 6.49 21.97
N LEU A 637 -10.11 6.21 21.16
CA LEU A 637 -10.72 4.89 21.06
C LEU A 637 -11.50 4.76 19.76
N VAL A 638 -11.50 3.57 19.18
CA VAL A 638 -12.27 3.27 17.96
C VAL A 638 -13.21 2.10 18.25
N ILE A 639 -14.45 2.20 17.77
CA ILE A 639 -15.41 1.11 17.78
C ILE A 639 -15.75 0.79 16.33
N LYS A 640 -15.54 -0.47 15.90
CA LYS A 640 -15.90 -0.95 14.56
C LYS A 640 -16.79 -2.17 14.68
N ALA A 641 -18.01 -2.10 14.16
CA ALA A 641 -19.05 -3.12 14.35
C ALA A 641 -19.18 -3.59 15.81
N GLY A 642 -19.07 -2.66 16.78
CA GLY A 642 -19.13 -2.95 18.22
C GLY A 642 -17.86 -3.55 18.85
N LYS A 643 -16.81 -3.83 18.09
CA LYS A 643 -15.51 -4.21 18.64
C LYS A 643 -14.73 -2.96 19.01
N ILE A 644 -14.17 -2.96 20.22
CA ILE A 644 -13.38 -1.83 20.75
C ILE A 644 -11.91 -2.04 20.39
N TYR A 645 -11.29 -1.00 19.83
CA TYR A 645 -9.89 -0.96 19.48
C TYR A 645 -9.18 0.21 20.18
N ASP A 646 -7.98 -0.08 20.66
CA ASP A 646 -7.05 0.91 21.22
C ASP A 646 -6.09 1.39 20.12
N PRO A 647 -6.13 2.68 19.73
CA PRO A 647 -5.27 3.22 18.68
C PRO A 647 -3.77 3.00 18.91
N GLY A 648 -3.30 3.07 20.16
CA GLY A 648 -1.89 2.82 20.49
C GLY A 648 -1.48 1.36 20.22
N GLN A 649 -2.34 0.40 20.56
CA GLN A 649 -2.11 -1.01 20.22
C GLN A 649 -2.08 -1.21 18.70
N LEU A 650 -3.02 -0.62 17.96
CA LEU A 650 -3.05 -0.71 16.50
C LEU A 650 -1.79 -0.11 15.85
N HIS A 651 -1.32 1.05 16.33
CA HIS A 651 -0.06 1.64 15.91
C HIS A 651 1.14 0.73 16.15
N ARG A 652 1.25 0.13 17.35
CA ARG A 652 2.34 -0.79 17.67
C ARG A 652 2.34 -2.05 16.82
N LEU A 653 1.16 -2.55 16.40
CA LEU A 653 1.07 -3.71 15.50
C LEU A 653 1.76 -3.46 14.16
N VAL A 654 1.76 -2.22 13.69
CA VAL A 654 2.34 -1.82 12.40
C VAL A 654 3.69 -1.12 12.55
N GLY A 655 4.30 -1.25 13.73
CA GLY A 655 5.66 -0.78 14.03
C GLY A 655 5.77 0.70 14.41
N PHE A 656 4.66 1.41 14.59
CA PHE A 656 4.71 2.82 14.98
C PHE A 656 5.09 2.92 16.46
N SER A 657 5.87 3.93 16.86
CA SER A 657 6.42 4.06 18.22
C SER A 657 5.48 4.74 19.23
N LYS A 658 4.21 4.95 18.86
CA LYS A 658 3.19 5.67 19.64
C LYS A 658 2.35 4.77 20.56
#